data_AF-A0A9X1Z3Y1-F1
#
_entry.id   AF-A0A9X1Z3Y1-F1
#
_cell.length_a   1.000
_cell.length_b   1.000
_cell.length_c   1.000
_cell.angle_alpha   90.00
_cell.angle_beta   90.00
_cell.angle_gamma   90.00
#
_symmetry.space_group_name_H-M   'P 1'
#
loop_
_entity.id
_entity.type
_entity.pdbx_description
1 polymer ?
#
loop_
_entity_poly.entity_id
_entity_poly.type
_entity_poly.pdbx_seq_one_letter_code
_entity_poly.pdbx_strand_id
1 'polypeptide(L)'
;MLTKARSSLAVAILFSLTACGGGGDSSDTSTETPDNPTGTSSQSDIIKNANNYNAIELENAATQLVDARYTGSKSLTTLTLANTQHVFKKVVVGEGVLLPNLHLEELDYNINDSGKVDFTAQCSTSGSIKFKGQLSSQFTGNLAVTYNNCSDSYSKNVTGNMAFSIKTATDSQYNFSVNFDNLSWKEGTLSTSLTGTYGINSQETPNTDQYSNSIKTNLLYTYSDQTQALFKVTETQSYQNNQFNWVISGAYFHSALGQFNISTNALGGNLEQGKIIFKGTNSSTLEFWNGPVKYTQDTDNNGIDDVGTYFASINDLINSDLLTKQLVDVVKMSLPPEVYAPSGNNYQLYTSTPLTVSPGHYYDPDNSNDQLTVSYRWYINGQLVSGQTSYVLPAHIAVYGDEVKVAMVVFDGINTVESDYFFFTINDSPAQFNAVNLPSHIQSGQTVQFSALLTDPDNIDPSKIGSLISGPSGATIDSQGLVTWQVGNDYMFPLQSVDFVFALTDSNGDILESASVSLDVNADQPLPLTRSGIEVPRNEKSMWVGDFDGDGNNELVSTDNNNRLFILTEQNGSYIQTWFYPFKLATKGRIQQVLVFDTDKDNRDDIVVITTHGISVINDLNALSYELFSTDDTIFSAAIDDIDNDGIPEIAYLHTRELSGYDAESLLSVISMSAPSEALFSVNIDAQQVIFANVDLQAGLELITNSGLVYDTQTWQNKWANSMPFGDRVLTIGDYNGDGVNEIAGGNYWSTVSIYSAVNKSQLATVEVFNTCSINTMNLDDDAADELVVGECQSGEVHAYNLNSNELSEIWSLYTPHSGVSSLTVGDSDNDGEDELQWGLGTMDTGEDRFIVADIGINTIDIKQTLPTIQLDSFSSAGWSTITDNDEKAVFFVPQTGSGYDGSRVLTMATDGSYQLSEQISSNWDKSFHTVTTDYNHDGFGDLLLPTTDYYDGRMGVMQLFDYSFHWQSTTSSQSDIGVIKAFDINQDGFEDAIYADGKTLKIVNIEDQSLIAQYSFESNITDFAINEKTVIVARDNIVSLLTLNTSSLSEQSFINQNCQYLTLINKDSDAQQELMCINTDHYENNSDIYTYEIANLTLVEKDSKSIKRSIYGIAIDETTSSNQGYFVAVQVGQAYYSEEDTDYHIEKHDVNSNVIWRSPSLIGQPSEQGLKARYSSNKGVELMLSTNKAMYLIN
;
A
#
# COMPACT_ATOMS: atom_id res chain seq x y z
N MET A 1 26.78 -39.40 43.51
CA MET A 1 27.99 -38.57 43.65
C MET A 1 28.08 -38.17 45.12
N LEU A 2 29.11 -38.44 45.91
CA LEU A 2 30.48 -38.83 45.63
C LEU A 2 30.97 -39.83 46.69
N THR A 3 31.67 -40.83 46.19
CA THR A 3 32.60 -41.71 46.88
C THR A 3 33.67 -40.97 47.67
N LYS A 4 34.12 -41.57 48.79
CA LYS A 4 35.44 -41.41 49.41
C LYS A 4 35.90 -39.95 49.61
N ALA A 5 35.43 -39.35 50.68
CA ALA A 5 36.32 -38.61 51.56
C ALA A 5 36.09 -39.18 52.96
N ARG A 6 37.15 -39.22 53.78
CA ARG A 6 36.92 -39.11 55.23
C ARG A 6 36.22 -37.77 55.38
N SER A 7 34.89 -37.79 55.38
CA SER A 7 34.09 -36.61 55.66
C SER A 7 34.56 -36.19 57.03
N SER A 8 35.23 -35.05 57.03
CA SER A 8 35.81 -34.52 58.23
C SER A 8 34.68 -34.40 59.24
N LEU A 9 34.97 -34.76 60.48
CA LEU A 9 33.95 -34.83 61.53
C LEU A 9 33.20 -33.48 61.62
N ALA A 10 33.91 -32.37 61.39
CA ALA A 10 33.34 -31.03 61.30
C ALA A 10 32.34 -30.86 60.14
N VAL A 11 32.62 -31.38 58.95
CA VAL A 11 31.75 -31.25 57.77
C VAL A 11 30.42 -31.99 57.96
N ALA A 12 30.43 -33.19 58.54
CA ALA A 12 29.19 -33.93 58.86
C ALA A 12 28.32 -33.21 59.92
N ILE A 13 28.96 -32.50 60.85
CA ILE A 13 28.27 -31.72 61.91
C ILE A 13 27.75 -30.38 61.36
N LEU A 14 28.52 -29.70 60.50
CA LEU A 14 28.11 -28.44 59.89
C LEU A 14 26.94 -28.63 58.91
N PHE A 15 26.93 -29.66 58.06
CA PHE A 15 25.82 -29.94 57.15
C PHE A 15 24.51 -30.30 57.86
N SER A 16 24.58 -30.82 59.10
CA SER A 16 23.40 -31.19 59.89
C SER A 16 22.89 -30.08 60.82
N LEU A 17 23.69 -29.01 61.02
CA LEU A 17 23.32 -27.80 61.75
C LEU A 17 22.91 -26.64 60.81
N THR A 18 23.31 -26.69 59.53
CA THR A 18 23.02 -25.66 58.51
C THR A 18 21.82 -25.98 57.61
N ALA A 19 21.10 -27.09 57.86
CA ALA A 19 19.85 -27.41 57.16
C ALA A 19 18.66 -26.49 57.51
N CYS A 20 18.89 -25.39 58.25
CA CYS A 20 17.96 -24.29 58.40
C CYS A 20 18.63 -23.02 57.84
N GLY A 21 18.10 -22.55 56.71
CA GLY A 21 18.01 -21.15 56.22
C GLY A 21 19.27 -20.33 55.91
N GLY A 22 19.16 -19.47 54.89
CA GLY A 22 20.22 -18.57 54.43
C GLY A 22 19.86 -17.08 54.47
N GLY A 23 20.92 -16.25 54.44
CA GLY A 23 21.05 -15.06 53.58
C GLY A 23 20.52 -13.69 54.05
N GLY A 24 21.38 -12.90 54.72
CA GLY A 24 21.66 -11.44 54.56
C GLY A 24 20.55 -10.40 54.87
N ASP A 25 20.82 -9.16 55.29
CA ASP A 25 22.04 -8.39 55.60
C ASP A 25 21.63 -7.04 56.28
N SER A 26 22.61 -6.30 56.82
CA SER A 26 22.66 -4.85 57.14
C SER A 26 22.73 -4.33 58.62
N SER A 27 23.56 -3.27 58.72
CA SER A 27 24.15 -2.38 59.76
C SER A 27 23.26 -1.88 60.93
N ASP A 28 23.71 -1.32 62.08
CA ASP A 28 24.95 -0.63 62.48
C ASP A 28 25.05 -0.43 64.04
N THR A 29 26.29 -0.26 64.54
CA THR A 29 26.81 0.42 65.77
C THR A 29 26.39 0.13 67.25
N SER A 30 27.42 0.28 68.12
CA SER A 30 27.68 -0.03 69.56
C SER A 30 26.88 0.75 70.64
N THR A 31 26.64 0.25 71.87
CA THR A 31 27.58 0.26 73.04
C THR A 31 26.98 -0.41 74.31
N GLU A 32 27.88 -1.04 75.10
CA GLU A 32 27.97 -1.34 76.56
C GLU A 32 26.79 -1.80 77.50
N THR A 33 27.02 -3.00 78.09
CA THR A 33 26.77 -3.62 79.45
C THR A 33 26.19 -2.83 80.63
N PRO A 34 25.82 -3.44 81.80
CA PRO A 34 25.62 -4.86 82.22
C PRO A 34 24.36 -5.12 83.11
N ASP A 35 24.00 -6.38 83.44
CA ASP A 35 24.15 -6.98 84.79
C ASP A 35 23.38 -8.32 85.01
N ASN A 36 24.04 -9.19 85.79
CA ASN A 36 23.69 -10.56 86.21
C ASN A 36 22.60 -10.60 87.31
N PRO A 37 21.87 -11.73 87.57
CA PRO A 37 22.35 -12.68 88.61
C PRO A 37 21.88 -14.18 88.54
N THR A 38 22.88 -15.07 88.66
CA THR A 38 23.04 -16.25 89.55
C THR A 38 21.91 -17.28 89.83
N GLY A 39 22.14 -18.51 89.33
CA GLY A 39 21.57 -19.79 89.81
C GLY A 39 22.12 -21.05 89.08
N THR A 40 22.99 -20.85 88.09
CA THR A 40 23.30 -21.80 87.01
C THR A 40 24.66 -22.51 87.12
N SER A 41 25.45 -22.26 88.17
CA SER A 41 26.89 -22.56 88.12
C SER A 41 27.20 -24.06 87.99
N SER A 42 26.54 -24.97 88.73
CA SER A 42 26.92 -26.40 88.70
C SER A 42 26.59 -27.12 87.38
N GLN A 43 25.48 -26.79 86.71
CA GLN A 43 25.12 -27.41 85.42
C GLN A 43 25.86 -26.75 84.25
N SER A 44 26.09 -25.44 84.31
CA SER A 44 26.93 -24.73 83.34
C SER A 44 28.37 -25.25 83.41
N ASP A 45 28.88 -25.55 84.61
CA ASP A 45 30.19 -26.16 84.83
C ASP A 45 30.30 -27.56 84.19
N ILE A 46 29.21 -28.35 84.18
CA ILE A 46 29.17 -29.66 83.52
C ILE A 46 29.33 -29.51 82.00
N ILE A 47 28.60 -28.56 81.38
CA ILE A 47 28.71 -28.29 79.93
C ILE A 47 30.10 -27.74 79.58
N LYS A 48 30.62 -26.79 80.37
CA LYS A 48 31.94 -26.18 80.16
C LYS A 48 33.10 -27.16 80.32
N ASN A 49 32.93 -28.23 81.11
CA ASN A 49 33.94 -29.26 81.35
C ASN A 49 33.51 -30.63 80.80
N ALA A 50 32.86 -30.64 79.63
CA ALA A 50 32.25 -31.81 79.01
C ALA A 50 33.15 -33.05 78.94
N ASN A 51 34.47 -32.87 78.82
CA ASN A 51 35.44 -33.94 78.74
C ASN A 51 35.54 -34.82 80.02
N ASN A 52 34.94 -34.40 81.13
CA ASN A 52 34.93 -35.14 82.40
C ASN A 52 33.62 -35.90 82.67
N TYR A 53 32.62 -35.76 81.79
CA TYR A 53 31.27 -36.29 81.98
C TYR A 53 30.86 -37.15 80.79
N ASN A 54 29.85 -38.00 80.94
CA ASN A 54 29.30 -38.78 79.83
C ASN A 54 28.15 -38.04 79.10
N ALA A 55 27.77 -38.51 77.91
CA ALA A 55 26.77 -37.84 77.07
C ALA A 55 25.39 -37.70 77.74
N ILE A 56 24.98 -38.65 78.57
CA ILE A 56 23.69 -38.61 79.28
C ILE A 56 23.71 -37.54 80.36
N GLU A 57 24.83 -37.41 81.08
CA GLU A 57 25.02 -36.34 82.08
C GLU A 57 24.97 -34.95 81.43
N LEU A 58 25.54 -34.79 80.23
CA LEU A 58 25.51 -33.54 79.48
C LEU A 58 24.11 -33.18 78.96
N GLU A 59 23.36 -34.15 78.44
CA GLU A 59 21.97 -33.95 77.99
C GLU A 59 21.02 -33.62 79.15
N ASN A 60 21.22 -34.26 80.31
CA ASN A 60 20.47 -33.96 81.52
C ASN A 60 20.81 -32.56 82.05
N ALA A 61 22.08 -32.15 82.03
CA ALA A 61 22.51 -30.82 82.42
C ALA A 61 21.88 -29.74 81.53
N ALA A 62 21.92 -29.92 80.21
CA ALA A 62 21.31 -29.00 79.26
C ALA A 62 19.78 -28.94 79.41
N THR A 63 19.11 -30.07 79.66
CA THR A 63 17.67 -30.11 79.92
C THR A 63 17.30 -29.35 81.20
N GLN A 64 18.06 -29.52 82.28
CA GLN A 64 17.85 -28.78 83.51
C GLN A 64 18.09 -27.27 83.33
N LEU A 65 19.07 -26.89 82.49
CA LEU A 65 19.29 -25.48 82.13
C LEU A 65 18.11 -24.90 81.34
N VAL A 66 17.53 -25.66 80.39
CA VAL A 66 16.30 -25.25 79.68
C VAL A 66 15.13 -25.06 80.64
N ASP A 67 14.87 -26.04 81.50
CA ASP A 67 13.74 -25.97 82.43
C ASP A 67 13.89 -24.86 83.47
N ALA A 68 15.14 -24.51 83.84
CA ALA A 68 15.43 -23.39 84.73
C ALA A 68 15.34 -22.03 84.03
N ARG A 69 15.64 -21.94 82.73
CA ARG A 69 15.68 -20.68 81.96
C ARG A 69 14.38 -20.34 81.24
N TYR A 70 13.54 -21.32 80.92
CA TYR A 70 12.24 -21.06 80.29
C TYR A 70 11.23 -20.53 81.32
N THR A 71 10.88 -19.26 81.19
CA THR A 71 9.92 -18.53 82.04
C THR A 71 8.58 -18.27 81.34
N GLY A 72 8.48 -18.60 80.05
CA GLY A 72 7.29 -18.42 79.22
C GLY A 72 6.09 -19.33 79.58
N SER A 73 4.94 -19.07 78.94
CA SER A 73 3.72 -19.85 79.19
C SER A 73 3.86 -21.33 78.79
N LYS A 74 3.26 -22.22 79.60
CA LYS A 74 3.16 -23.67 79.37
C LYS A 74 1.71 -24.12 79.13
N SER A 75 0.74 -23.20 79.08
CA SER A 75 -0.66 -23.54 78.81
C SER A 75 -0.89 -23.77 77.32
N LEU A 76 -1.81 -24.67 76.96
CA LEU A 76 -2.28 -24.80 75.57
C LEU A 76 -2.87 -23.46 75.09
N THR A 77 -2.59 -23.13 73.84
CA THR A 77 -3.06 -21.91 73.18
C THR A 77 -4.31 -22.16 72.34
N THR A 78 -5.10 -21.12 72.07
CA THR A 78 -6.19 -21.21 71.08
C THR A 78 -5.62 -20.95 69.69
N LEU A 79 -5.78 -21.93 68.81
CA LEU A 79 -5.29 -21.86 67.43
C LEU A 79 -6.13 -20.89 66.60
N THR A 80 -5.45 -20.18 65.71
CA THR A 80 -5.98 -19.25 64.71
C THR A 80 -5.15 -19.42 63.44
N LEU A 81 -5.65 -18.98 62.29
CA LEU A 81 -4.88 -19.06 61.04
C LEU A 81 -3.48 -18.43 61.16
N ALA A 82 -3.40 -17.26 61.80
CA ALA A 82 -2.13 -16.54 61.98
C ALA A 82 -1.12 -17.29 62.86
N ASN A 83 -1.55 -17.82 64.01
CA ASN A 83 -0.62 -18.53 64.89
C ASN A 83 -0.28 -19.94 64.38
N THR A 84 -1.17 -20.60 63.64
CA THR A 84 -0.86 -21.87 62.94
C THR A 84 0.17 -21.65 61.84
N GLN A 85 0.01 -20.60 61.02
CA GLN A 85 1.01 -20.22 60.01
C GLN A 85 2.37 -19.92 60.67
N HIS A 86 2.37 -19.19 61.79
CA HIS A 86 3.58 -18.89 62.55
C HIS A 86 4.29 -20.17 63.02
N VAL A 87 3.58 -21.12 63.63
CA VAL A 87 4.19 -22.37 64.10
C VAL A 87 4.68 -23.23 62.92
N PHE A 88 3.94 -23.27 61.81
CA PHE A 88 4.39 -23.94 60.59
C PHE A 88 5.72 -23.37 60.09
N LYS A 89 5.84 -22.04 59.99
CA LYS A 89 7.08 -21.35 59.65
C LYS A 89 8.25 -21.68 60.60
N LYS A 90 7.99 -21.69 61.91
CA LYS A 90 9.03 -21.93 62.92
C LYS A 90 9.49 -23.37 63.01
N VAL A 91 8.57 -24.34 62.95
CA VAL A 91 8.87 -25.75 63.25
C VAL A 91 9.11 -26.58 61.99
N VAL A 92 8.45 -26.25 60.87
CA VAL A 92 8.52 -27.05 59.64
C VAL A 92 9.43 -26.39 58.60
N VAL A 93 9.34 -25.06 58.44
CA VAL A 93 10.22 -24.31 57.52
C VAL A 93 11.55 -23.92 58.18
N GLY A 94 11.61 -23.87 59.52
CA GLY A 94 12.83 -23.54 60.27
C GLY A 94 13.16 -22.03 60.31
N GLU A 95 12.16 -21.17 60.10
CA GLU A 95 12.37 -19.72 59.97
C GLU A 95 12.90 -19.09 61.28
N GLY A 96 14.06 -18.45 61.23
CA GLY A 96 14.66 -17.76 62.40
C GLY A 96 15.26 -18.69 63.46
N VAL A 97 15.68 -19.90 63.05
CA VAL A 97 16.39 -20.91 63.87
C VAL A 97 17.84 -21.08 63.36
N LEU A 98 18.44 -20.00 62.84
CA LEU A 98 19.79 -20.03 62.28
C LEU A 98 20.84 -20.09 63.38
N LEU A 99 21.74 -21.07 63.32
CA LEU A 99 22.91 -21.09 64.20
C LEU A 99 24.03 -20.25 63.58
N PRO A 100 24.80 -19.49 64.39
CA PRO A 100 26.00 -18.84 63.90
C PRO A 100 27.04 -19.89 63.49
N ASN A 101 28.04 -19.49 62.71
CA ASN A 101 29.17 -20.37 62.44
C ASN A 101 29.80 -20.83 63.77
N LEU A 102 29.77 -22.15 64.02
CA LEU A 102 30.30 -22.75 65.25
C LEU A 102 31.79 -23.09 65.15
N HIS A 103 32.44 -22.78 64.02
CA HIS A 103 33.88 -22.94 63.81
C HIS A 103 34.42 -24.35 64.13
N LEU A 104 33.61 -25.37 63.86
CA LEU A 104 33.99 -26.76 64.14
C LEU A 104 35.08 -27.27 63.20
N GLU A 105 35.30 -26.60 62.06
CA GLU A 105 36.37 -26.87 61.10
C GLU A 105 37.78 -26.83 61.71
N GLU A 106 37.98 -26.03 62.77
CA GLU A 106 39.27 -25.94 63.48
C GLU A 106 39.67 -27.26 64.15
N LEU A 107 38.72 -28.16 64.41
CA LEU A 107 39.00 -29.49 64.98
C LEU A 107 39.79 -30.37 64.02
N ASP A 108 39.52 -30.30 62.71
CA ASP A 108 40.11 -31.21 61.73
C ASP A 108 41.62 -30.98 61.54
N TYR A 109 42.11 -29.77 61.79
CA TYR A 109 43.52 -29.40 61.68
C TYR A 109 44.34 -29.65 62.95
N ASN A 110 43.68 -29.83 64.11
CA ASN A 110 44.32 -29.77 65.42
C ASN A 110 44.14 -31.02 66.30
N ILE A 111 43.49 -32.08 65.79
CA ILE A 111 43.47 -33.40 66.43
C ILE A 111 44.80 -34.11 66.16
N ASN A 112 45.52 -34.46 67.23
CA ASN A 112 46.76 -35.24 67.10
C ASN A 112 46.49 -36.75 66.98
N ASP A 113 47.50 -37.53 66.56
CA ASP A 113 47.41 -38.99 66.38
C ASP A 113 46.97 -39.76 67.64
N SER A 114 47.04 -39.15 68.83
CA SER A 114 46.58 -39.73 70.10
C SER A 114 45.11 -39.42 70.43
N GLY A 115 44.40 -38.66 69.59
CA GLY A 115 43.01 -38.25 69.79
C GLY A 115 42.79 -37.16 70.85
N LYS A 116 43.87 -36.56 71.39
CA LYS A 116 43.77 -35.52 72.42
C LYS A 116 43.48 -34.17 71.77
N VAL A 117 42.48 -33.46 72.29
CA VAL A 117 42.06 -32.13 71.84
C VAL A 117 42.22 -31.16 73.00
N ASP A 118 43.20 -30.26 72.94
CA ASP A 118 43.34 -29.16 73.92
C ASP A 118 44.07 -28.01 73.24
N PHE A 119 43.31 -27.12 72.61
CA PHE A 119 43.85 -25.99 71.87
C PHE A 119 42.90 -24.80 71.90
N THR A 120 43.41 -23.62 71.52
CA THR A 120 42.63 -22.40 71.40
C THR A 120 42.87 -21.81 70.02
N ALA A 121 41.81 -21.67 69.24
CA ALA A 121 41.81 -21.01 67.94
C ALA A 121 41.40 -19.54 68.10
N GLN A 122 42.00 -18.65 67.32
CA GLN A 122 41.58 -17.25 67.24
C GLN A 122 40.52 -17.12 66.15
N CYS A 123 39.47 -16.35 66.40
CA CYS A 123 38.45 -16.09 65.38
C CYS A 123 38.98 -15.06 64.38
N SER A 124 38.49 -15.09 63.14
CA SER A 124 39.08 -14.33 62.03
C SER A 124 38.99 -12.81 62.20
N THR A 125 38.04 -12.29 62.98
CA THR A 125 37.89 -10.85 63.26
C THR A 125 38.32 -10.49 64.68
N SER A 126 37.78 -11.17 65.71
CA SER A 126 38.15 -10.94 67.12
C SER A 126 37.70 -12.07 68.04
N GLY A 127 38.32 -12.19 69.21
CA GLY A 127 37.95 -13.21 70.20
C GLY A 127 38.55 -14.59 69.90
N SER A 128 38.14 -15.60 70.67
CA SER A 128 38.77 -16.92 70.61
C SER A 128 37.80 -18.05 70.96
N ILE A 129 38.11 -19.24 70.45
CA ILE A 129 37.40 -20.49 70.76
C ILE A 129 38.38 -21.47 71.37
N LYS A 130 38.00 -22.06 72.50
CA LYS A 130 38.80 -23.10 73.17
C LYS A 130 38.12 -24.45 73.03
N PHE A 131 38.86 -25.42 72.51
CA PHE A 131 38.44 -26.83 72.41
C PHE A 131 39.20 -27.67 73.43
N LYS A 132 38.49 -28.52 74.17
CA LYS A 132 39.07 -29.42 75.17
C LYS A 132 38.35 -30.76 75.23
N GLY A 133 39.08 -31.86 75.07
CA GLY A 133 38.55 -33.21 75.21
C GLY A 133 39.49 -34.29 74.69
N GLN A 134 38.94 -35.50 74.55
CA GLN A 134 39.67 -36.68 74.09
C GLN A 134 38.74 -37.55 73.26
N LEU A 135 39.13 -37.86 72.04
CA LEU A 135 38.46 -38.78 71.15
C LEU A 135 39.15 -40.14 71.15
N SER A 136 38.37 -41.20 70.96
CA SER A 136 38.85 -42.56 70.74
C SER A 136 39.38 -42.74 69.31
N SER A 137 40.04 -43.88 69.03
CA SER A 137 40.45 -44.22 67.66
C SER A 137 39.27 -44.47 66.70
N GLN A 138 38.05 -44.60 67.23
CA GLN A 138 36.79 -44.64 66.48
C GLN A 138 36.07 -43.29 66.46
N PHE A 139 36.78 -42.19 66.78
CA PHE A 139 36.25 -40.82 66.81
C PHE A 139 35.06 -40.61 67.75
N THR A 140 34.90 -41.45 68.78
CA THR A 140 33.88 -41.28 69.83
C THR A 140 34.46 -40.55 71.03
N GLY A 141 33.68 -39.70 71.68
CA GLY A 141 34.12 -38.94 72.84
C GLY A 141 33.34 -37.64 73.04
N ASN A 142 33.70 -36.92 74.11
CA ASN A 142 33.07 -35.65 74.48
C ASN A 142 34.09 -34.50 74.38
N LEU A 143 33.69 -33.41 73.74
CA LEU A 143 34.47 -32.20 73.56
C LEU A 143 33.74 -31.03 74.24
N ALA A 144 34.46 -30.29 75.07
CA ALA A 144 34.04 -29.00 75.58
C ALA A 144 34.54 -27.91 74.65
N VAL A 145 33.64 -26.99 74.28
CA VAL A 145 33.92 -25.83 73.45
C VAL A 145 33.49 -24.58 74.20
N THR A 146 34.41 -23.64 74.40
CA THR A 146 34.14 -22.37 75.06
C THR A 146 34.40 -21.22 74.09
N TYR A 147 33.38 -20.42 73.81
CA TYR A 147 33.45 -19.24 72.97
C TYR A 147 33.63 -18.01 73.84
N ASN A 148 34.65 -17.21 73.51
CA ASN A 148 34.93 -15.95 74.18
C ASN A 148 34.89 -14.80 73.16
N ASN A 149 33.72 -14.17 73.06
CA ASN A 149 33.43 -13.05 72.15
C ASN A 149 33.96 -13.26 70.74
N CYS A 150 33.75 -14.46 70.20
CA CYS A 150 34.25 -14.87 68.90
C CYS A 150 33.48 -14.17 67.79
N SER A 151 34.18 -13.52 66.87
CA SER A 151 33.59 -12.84 65.72
C SER A 151 34.34 -13.20 64.44
N ASP A 152 33.59 -13.50 63.39
CA ASP A 152 34.05 -13.73 62.03
C ASP A 152 33.16 -12.99 61.01
N SER A 153 33.35 -13.26 59.72
CA SER A 153 32.59 -12.64 58.62
C SER A 153 31.11 -13.09 58.55
N TYR A 154 30.72 -14.15 59.26
CA TYR A 154 29.38 -14.73 59.21
C TYR A 154 28.63 -14.66 60.55
N SER A 155 29.33 -14.49 61.66
CA SER A 155 28.81 -14.49 63.03
C SER A 155 29.53 -13.44 63.87
N LYS A 156 28.75 -12.65 64.62
CA LYS A 156 29.28 -11.56 65.44
C LYS A 156 29.10 -11.84 66.92
N ASN A 157 30.21 -11.75 67.67
CA ASN A 157 30.26 -11.77 69.13
C ASN A 157 29.69 -13.03 69.80
N VAL A 158 29.94 -14.21 69.20
CA VAL A 158 29.55 -15.51 69.73
C VAL A 158 30.21 -15.74 71.10
N THR A 159 29.40 -15.91 72.14
CA THR A 159 29.85 -16.13 73.52
C THR A 159 29.00 -17.19 74.20
N GLY A 160 29.62 -18.14 74.89
CA GLY A 160 28.92 -19.18 75.64
C GLY A 160 29.68 -20.51 75.64
N ASN A 161 29.03 -21.56 76.13
CA ASN A 161 29.62 -22.90 76.19
C ASN A 161 28.80 -23.87 75.34
N MET A 162 29.51 -24.82 74.74
CA MET A 162 28.93 -25.92 73.98
C MET A 162 29.66 -27.21 74.36
N ALA A 163 28.90 -28.27 74.57
CA ALA A 163 29.42 -29.62 74.76
C ALA A 163 28.98 -30.49 73.60
N PHE A 164 29.95 -31.10 72.92
CA PHE A 164 29.73 -31.94 71.77
C PHE A 164 30.02 -33.41 72.12
N SER A 165 29.05 -34.29 71.91
CA SER A 165 29.11 -35.70 72.31
C SER A 165 28.91 -36.63 71.12
N ILE A 166 29.96 -37.35 70.73
CA ILE A 166 29.92 -38.32 69.63
C ILE A 166 29.75 -39.71 70.24
N LYS A 167 28.55 -40.28 70.11
CA LYS A 167 28.20 -41.60 70.66
C LYS A 167 28.56 -42.71 69.68
N THR A 168 28.36 -42.50 68.38
CA THR A 168 28.70 -43.45 67.32
C THR A 168 29.01 -42.69 66.04
N ALA A 169 30.07 -43.08 65.34
CA ALA A 169 30.46 -42.50 64.05
C ALA A 169 31.03 -43.62 63.16
N THR A 170 30.16 -44.27 62.39
CA THR A 170 30.51 -45.28 61.37
C THR A 170 29.94 -44.88 60.01
N ASP A 171 30.37 -45.56 58.95
CA ASP A 171 29.91 -45.29 57.59
C ASP A 171 28.40 -45.48 57.38
N SER A 172 27.71 -46.21 58.26
CA SER A 172 26.26 -46.50 58.14
C SER A 172 25.44 -46.07 59.36
N GLN A 173 26.07 -45.47 60.37
CA GLN A 173 25.38 -44.98 61.57
C GLN A 173 26.16 -43.84 62.21
N TYR A 174 25.50 -42.70 62.39
CA TYR A 174 26.02 -41.59 63.19
C TYR A 174 25.02 -41.18 64.26
N ASN A 175 25.51 -41.07 65.48
CA ASN A 175 24.74 -40.65 66.64
C ASN A 175 25.58 -39.67 67.46
N PHE A 176 25.13 -38.42 67.52
CA PHE A 176 25.77 -37.39 68.31
C PHE A 176 24.74 -36.46 68.93
N SER A 177 25.16 -35.75 69.98
CA SER A 177 24.36 -34.70 70.60
C SER A 177 25.22 -33.47 70.89
N VAL A 178 24.60 -32.31 70.71
CA VAL A 178 25.17 -31.00 71.00
C VAL A 178 24.36 -30.39 72.12
N ASN A 179 25.04 -29.98 73.18
CA ASN A 179 24.45 -29.41 74.37
C ASN A 179 24.96 -27.98 74.53
N PHE A 180 24.06 -27.01 74.43
CA PHE A 180 24.34 -25.59 74.47
C PHE A 180 24.04 -25.01 75.86
N ASP A 181 24.96 -24.19 76.36
CA ASP A 181 24.78 -23.41 77.57
C ASP A 181 25.01 -21.93 77.26
N ASN A 182 23.89 -21.21 77.12
CA ASN A 182 23.84 -19.77 76.87
C ASN A 182 24.76 -19.34 75.71
N LEU A 183 24.75 -20.10 74.63
CA LEU A 183 25.46 -19.73 73.41
C LEU A 183 24.71 -18.56 72.78
N SER A 184 25.33 -17.39 72.80
CA SER A 184 24.70 -16.13 72.41
C SER A 184 25.46 -15.47 71.28
N TRP A 185 24.73 -14.87 70.34
CA TRP A 185 25.28 -14.15 69.19
C TRP A 185 24.38 -12.96 68.82
N LYS A 186 24.92 -12.07 67.98
CA LYS A 186 24.19 -10.90 67.47
C LYS A 186 24.02 -10.94 65.96
N GLU A 187 22.81 -10.64 65.52
CA GLU A 187 22.44 -10.38 64.12
C GLU A 187 21.80 -8.98 64.06
N GLY A 188 22.52 -8.01 63.49
CA GLY A 188 22.13 -6.60 63.56
C GLY A 188 22.00 -6.10 65.01
N THR A 189 20.85 -5.54 65.37
CA THR A 189 20.51 -5.11 66.74
C THR A 189 19.93 -6.22 67.60
N LEU A 190 19.58 -7.38 67.01
CA LEU A 190 18.97 -8.49 67.71
C LEU A 190 20.04 -9.36 68.36
N SER A 191 19.81 -9.74 69.62
CA SER A 191 20.67 -10.66 70.36
C SER A 191 19.89 -11.92 70.67
N THR A 192 20.41 -13.07 70.25
CA THR A 192 19.78 -14.37 70.47
C THR A 192 20.68 -15.21 71.37
N SER A 193 20.10 -15.90 72.34
CA SER A 193 20.80 -16.92 73.12
C SER A 193 20.12 -18.28 73.01
N LEU A 194 20.95 -19.32 72.96
CA LEU A 194 20.55 -20.70 72.82
C LEU A 194 20.99 -21.51 74.03
N THR A 195 20.05 -22.29 74.57
CA THR A 195 20.31 -23.27 75.62
C THR A 195 19.58 -24.56 75.30
N GLY A 196 20.18 -25.71 75.55
CA GLY A 196 19.50 -27.00 75.48
C GLY A 196 20.22 -28.03 74.62
N THR A 197 19.49 -29.04 74.18
CA THR A 197 20.05 -30.20 73.48
C THR A 197 19.52 -30.30 72.06
N TYR A 198 20.44 -30.52 71.13
CA TYR A 198 20.17 -30.94 69.76
C TYR A 198 20.80 -32.33 69.56
N GLY A 199 19.98 -33.35 69.33
CA GLY A 199 20.45 -34.73 69.16
C GLY A 199 20.09 -35.27 67.78
N ILE A 200 21.04 -35.92 67.13
CA ILE A 200 20.84 -36.58 65.84
C ILE A 200 21.17 -38.06 65.98
N ASN A 201 20.27 -38.91 65.46
CA ASN A 201 20.49 -40.33 65.28
C ASN A 201 20.10 -40.71 63.85
N SER A 202 21.09 -41.00 63.03
CA SER A 202 20.88 -41.49 61.67
C SER A 202 21.39 -42.91 61.54
N GLN A 203 20.59 -43.71 60.85
CA GLN A 203 20.89 -45.08 60.51
C GLN A 203 20.56 -45.32 59.05
N GLU A 204 21.56 -45.76 58.30
CA GLU A 204 21.39 -46.22 56.93
C GLU A 204 21.50 -47.74 56.89
N THR A 205 20.65 -48.39 56.09
CA THR A 205 20.78 -49.82 55.83
C THR A 205 21.77 -50.01 54.67
N PRO A 206 22.96 -50.60 54.92
CA PRO A 206 24.01 -50.67 53.90
C PRO A 206 23.53 -51.34 52.61
N ASN A 207 23.93 -50.78 51.45
CA ASN A 207 23.57 -51.26 50.11
C ASN A 207 22.08 -51.17 49.75
N THR A 208 21.32 -50.28 50.40
CA THR A 208 19.93 -49.94 50.05
C THR A 208 19.73 -48.43 50.13
N ASP A 209 18.66 -47.91 49.53
CA ASP A 209 18.24 -46.50 49.70
C ASP A 209 17.47 -46.28 51.02
N GLN A 210 17.40 -47.29 51.90
CA GLN A 210 16.64 -47.20 53.14
C GLN A 210 17.43 -46.50 54.23
N TYR A 211 16.89 -45.39 54.72
CA TYR A 211 17.45 -44.64 55.82
C TYR A 211 16.38 -44.25 56.83
N SER A 212 16.83 -44.01 58.06
CA SER A 212 16.04 -43.43 59.14
C SER A 212 16.87 -42.37 59.85
N ASN A 213 16.42 -41.13 59.73
CA ASN A 213 17.04 -39.97 60.35
C ASN A 213 16.09 -39.44 61.40
N SER A 214 16.52 -39.45 62.67
CA SER A 214 15.76 -38.92 63.79
C SER A 214 16.52 -37.78 64.43
N ILE A 215 15.87 -36.62 64.53
CA ILE A 215 16.41 -35.44 65.19
C ILE A 215 15.51 -35.12 66.37
N LYS A 216 16.12 -35.00 67.54
CA LYS A 216 15.45 -34.69 68.80
C LYS A 216 15.94 -33.35 69.29
N THR A 217 15.02 -32.40 69.37
CA THR A 217 15.29 -31.04 69.83
C THR A 217 14.68 -30.81 71.21
N ASN A 218 15.48 -30.21 72.09
CA ASN A 218 15.05 -29.61 73.34
C ASN A 218 15.80 -28.28 73.47
N LEU A 219 15.48 -27.33 72.61
CA LEU A 219 16.23 -26.08 72.43
C LEU A 219 15.38 -24.89 72.85
N LEU A 220 15.93 -24.07 73.73
CA LEU A 220 15.40 -22.78 74.16
C LEU A 220 16.16 -21.65 73.48
N TYR A 221 15.45 -20.91 72.64
CA TYR A 221 15.89 -19.63 72.10
C TYR A 221 15.32 -18.50 72.95
N THR A 222 16.16 -17.54 73.34
CA THR A 222 15.75 -16.29 73.97
C THR A 222 16.23 -15.13 73.11
N TYR A 223 15.29 -14.32 72.65
CA TYR A 223 15.55 -13.14 71.80
C TYR A 223 15.72 -11.87 72.64
N SER A 224 16.23 -10.80 72.04
CA SER A 224 16.59 -9.56 72.74
C SER A 224 15.43 -8.85 73.42
N ASP A 225 14.21 -9.05 72.93
CA ASP A 225 12.95 -8.55 73.51
C ASP A 225 12.43 -9.42 74.68
N GLN A 226 13.23 -10.40 75.14
CA GLN A 226 12.88 -11.41 76.13
C GLN A 226 11.84 -12.44 75.66
N THR A 227 11.47 -12.43 74.38
CA THR A 227 10.64 -13.50 73.81
C THR A 227 11.42 -14.81 73.86
N GLN A 228 10.80 -15.84 74.42
CA GLN A 228 11.36 -17.19 74.44
C GLN A 228 10.58 -18.13 73.51
N ALA A 229 11.32 -18.93 72.74
CA ALA A 229 10.80 -20.01 71.92
C ALA A 229 11.48 -21.32 72.33
N LEU A 230 10.69 -22.29 72.80
CA LEU A 230 11.18 -23.59 73.24
C LEU A 230 10.67 -24.69 72.31
N PHE A 231 11.60 -25.35 71.64
CA PHE A 231 11.37 -26.46 70.73
C PHE A 231 11.58 -27.77 71.50
N LYS A 232 10.51 -28.53 71.75
CA LYS A 232 10.52 -29.89 72.29
C LYS A 232 9.94 -30.84 71.24
N VAL A 233 10.61 -30.94 70.10
CA VAL A 233 10.13 -31.63 68.90
C VAL A 233 11.06 -32.78 68.54
N THR A 234 10.47 -33.92 68.17
CA THR A 234 11.16 -35.04 67.54
C THR A 234 10.66 -35.14 66.11
N GLU A 235 11.59 -35.00 65.17
CA GLU A 235 11.34 -35.28 63.76
C GLU A 235 11.99 -36.61 63.38
N THR A 236 11.31 -37.38 62.54
CA THR A 236 11.83 -38.62 61.98
C THR A 236 11.49 -38.68 60.51
N GLN A 237 12.52 -38.68 59.68
CA GLN A 237 12.43 -38.88 58.25
C GLN A 237 12.90 -40.29 57.96
N SER A 238 12.05 -41.07 57.31
CA SER A 238 12.39 -42.43 56.89
C SER A 238 11.98 -42.65 55.45
N TYR A 239 12.87 -43.29 54.69
CA TYR A 239 12.54 -43.83 53.39
C TYR A 239 12.58 -45.35 53.47
N GLN A 240 11.41 -45.99 53.37
CA GLN A 240 11.28 -47.45 53.40
C GLN A 240 10.22 -47.89 52.40
N ASN A 241 10.44 -49.00 51.71
CA ASN A 241 9.50 -49.57 50.74
C ASN A 241 9.00 -48.58 49.66
N ASN A 242 9.90 -47.74 49.13
CA ASN A 242 9.56 -46.70 48.14
C ASN A 242 8.57 -45.63 48.63
N GLN A 243 8.41 -45.51 49.95
CA GLN A 243 7.60 -44.49 50.58
C GLN A 243 8.49 -43.62 51.47
N PHE A 244 8.44 -42.33 51.20
CA PHE A 244 8.98 -41.32 52.10
C PHE A 244 7.92 -41.02 53.17
N ASN A 245 8.35 -41.02 54.43
CA ASN A 245 7.51 -40.65 55.56
C ASN A 245 8.24 -39.66 56.45
N TRP A 246 7.62 -38.51 56.67
CA TRP A 246 8.13 -37.49 57.60
C TRP A 246 7.18 -37.31 58.78
N VAL A 247 7.64 -37.79 59.92
CA VAL A 247 6.92 -37.73 61.19
C VAL A 247 7.48 -36.60 62.02
N ILE A 248 6.67 -35.58 62.30
CA ILE A 248 7.00 -34.53 63.26
C ILE A 248 6.07 -34.72 64.45
N SER A 249 6.63 -34.82 65.65
CA SER A 249 5.86 -34.97 66.88
C SER A 249 6.49 -34.22 68.05
N GLY A 250 5.67 -33.59 68.87
CA GLY A 250 6.14 -32.91 70.08
C GLY A 250 5.42 -31.60 70.33
N ALA A 251 6.10 -30.70 71.04
CA ALA A 251 5.54 -29.42 71.44
C ALA A 251 6.47 -28.26 71.10
N TYR A 252 5.87 -27.19 70.61
CA TYR A 252 6.48 -25.87 70.47
C TYR A 252 5.87 -24.93 71.50
N PHE A 253 6.70 -24.22 72.24
CA PHE A 253 6.26 -23.26 73.24
C PHE A 253 6.76 -21.86 72.85
N HIS A 254 5.85 -20.91 72.83
CA HIS A 254 6.19 -19.50 72.67
C HIS A 254 5.81 -18.74 73.93
N SER A 255 6.73 -17.94 74.46
CA SER A 255 6.59 -17.27 75.76
C SER A 255 5.27 -16.52 75.96
N ALA A 256 4.81 -15.82 74.92
CA ALA A 256 3.54 -15.09 74.92
C ALA A 256 2.32 -15.89 74.40
N LEU A 257 2.51 -16.81 73.44
CA LEU A 257 1.39 -17.47 72.76
C LEU A 257 0.95 -18.76 73.46
N GLY A 258 1.85 -19.43 74.19
CA GLY A 258 1.58 -20.70 74.86
C GLY A 258 2.13 -21.92 74.11
N GLN A 259 1.59 -23.09 74.45
CA GLN A 259 2.01 -24.39 73.95
C GLN A 259 1.16 -24.82 72.73
N PHE A 260 1.86 -25.30 71.70
CA PHE A 260 1.33 -25.91 70.50
C PHE A 260 1.81 -27.35 70.43
N ASN A 261 0.91 -28.31 70.34
CA ASN A 261 1.27 -29.71 70.08
C ASN A 261 1.19 -29.97 68.58
N ILE A 262 2.22 -30.60 68.03
CA ILE A 262 2.35 -30.82 66.59
C ILE A 262 2.41 -32.33 66.35
N SER A 263 1.67 -32.78 65.35
CA SER A 263 1.70 -34.14 64.85
C SER A 263 1.48 -34.15 63.35
N THR A 264 2.07 -35.12 62.63
CA THR A 264 1.84 -35.29 61.20
C THR A 264 1.15 -36.61 60.90
N ASN A 265 0.51 -36.68 59.73
CA ASN A 265 -0.06 -37.91 59.20
C ASN A 265 0.31 -38.03 57.72
N ALA A 266 1.05 -39.10 57.39
CA ALA A 266 1.47 -39.45 56.03
C ALA A 266 2.10 -38.29 55.23
N LEU A 267 2.95 -37.49 55.88
CA LEU A 267 3.54 -36.30 55.26
C LEU A 267 4.66 -36.68 54.28
N GLY A 268 4.54 -36.21 53.03
CA GLY A 268 5.55 -36.37 51.98
C GLY A 268 6.74 -35.42 52.13
N GLY A 269 7.83 -35.70 51.40
CA GLY A 269 9.11 -34.97 51.55
C GLY A 269 9.07 -33.51 51.14
N ASN A 270 8.32 -33.19 50.08
CA ASN A 270 8.18 -31.82 49.58
C ASN A 270 6.88 -31.14 50.03
N LEU A 271 6.21 -31.68 51.06
CA LEU A 271 4.86 -31.25 51.45
C LEU A 271 3.84 -31.32 50.29
N GLU A 272 4.04 -32.22 49.34
CA GLU A 272 3.12 -32.44 48.21
C GLU A 272 1.84 -33.18 48.64
N GLN A 273 1.92 -33.96 49.73
CA GLN A 273 0.79 -34.72 50.25
C GLN A 273 0.89 -34.92 51.77
N GLY A 274 -0.27 -35.15 52.39
CA GLY A 274 -0.38 -35.49 53.82
C GLY A 274 -0.94 -34.34 54.66
N LYS A 275 -0.87 -34.50 55.99
CA LYS A 275 -1.43 -33.53 56.95
C LYS A 275 -0.45 -33.15 58.04
N ILE A 276 -0.49 -31.89 58.41
CA ILE A 276 0.10 -31.38 59.65
C ILE A 276 -1.05 -30.93 60.56
N ILE A 277 -1.11 -31.53 61.74
CA ILE A 277 -2.18 -31.32 62.72
C ILE A 277 -1.58 -30.59 63.91
N PHE A 278 -2.14 -29.41 64.18
CA PHE A 278 -1.80 -28.59 65.33
C PHE A 278 -2.91 -28.75 66.38
N LYS A 279 -2.53 -28.98 67.63
CA LYS A 279 -3.45 -29.10 68.77
C LYS A 279 -3.13 -28.08 69.85
N GLY A 280 -4.11 -27.23 70.13
CA GLY A 280 -4.15 -26.27 71.22
C GLY A 280 -5.36 -26.55 72.12
N THR A 281 -6.10 -25.52 72.51
CA THR A 281 -7.45 -25.66 73.12
C THR A 281 -8.50 -26.11 72.11
N ASN A 282 -8.19 -25.94 70.82
CA ASN A 282 -8.91 -26.40 69.64
C ASN A 282 -7.89 -26.99 68.64
N SER A 283 -8.32 -27.41 67.43
CA SER A 283 -7.41 -27.95 66.40
C SER A 283 -7.46 -27.18 65.08
N SER A 284 -6.33 -27.18 64.37
CA SER A 284 -6.25 -26.74 62.99
C SER A 284 -5.39 -27.69 62.17
N THR A 285 -5.75 -27.87 60.91
CA THR A 285 -5.09 -28.81 59.99
C THR A 285 -4.61 -28.08 58.74
N LEU A 286 -3.39 -28.38 58.31
CA LEU A 286 -2.89 -28.08 56.97
C LEU A 286 -2.86 -29.38 56.18
N GLU A 287 -3.59 -29.41 55.07
CA GLU A 287 -3.68 -30.57 54.18
C GLU A 287 -3.14 -30.24 52.78
N PHE A 288 -2.29 -31.12 52.27
CA PHE A 288 -1.55 -30.94 51.02
C PHE A 288 -1.98 -31.96 49.97
N TRP A 289 -2.17 -31.51 48.72
CA TRP A 289 -2.73 -32.29 47.60
C TRP A 289 -2.11 -31.92 46.23
N ASN A 290 -0.79 -31.79 46.15
CA ASN A 290 -0.06 -31.43 44.93
C ASN A 290 -0.64 -30.19 44.22
N GLY A 291 -0.65 -29.05 44.91
CA GLY A 291 -1.27 -27.81 44.45
C GLY A 291 -1.70 -26.93 45.62
N PRO A 292 -2.95 -26.43 45.65
CA PRO A 292 -3.42 -25.55 46.71
C PRO A 292 -3.35 -26.22 48.09
N VAL A 293 -3.03 -25.44 49.12
CA VAL A 293 -2.98 -25.89 50.51
C VAL A 293 -4.32 -25.60 51.18
N LYS A 294 -4.96 -26.65 51.69
CA LYS A 294 -6.22 -26.51 52.42
C LYS A 294 -5.92 -26.25 53.89
N TYR A 295 -6.40 -25.11 54.39
CA TYR A 295 -6.44 -24.83 55.82
C TYR A 295 -7.84 -25.10 56.35
N THR A 296 -7.93 -25.89 57.42
CA THR A 296 -9.17 -26.12 58.15
C THR A 296 -8.96 -25.94 59.64
N GLN A 297 -10.02 -25.54 60.32
CA GLN A 297 -10.02 -25.31 61.75
C GLN A 297 -11.30 -25.87 62.37
N ASP A 298 -11.16 -26.52 63.52
CA ASP A 298 -12.25 -26.92 64.40
C ASP A 298 -12.39 -25.83 65.47
N THR A 299 -13.36 -24.93 65.35
CA THR A 299 -13.48 -23.79 66.27
C THR A 299 -14.21 -24.13 67.57
N ASP A 300 -15.07 -25.15 67.59
CA ASP A 300 -15.87 -25.56 68.75
C ASP A 300 -15.28 -26.76 69.53
N ASN A 301 -14.19 -27.33 69.03
CA ASN A 301 -13.43 -28.44 69.61
C ASN A 301 -14.28 -29.73 69.73
N ASN A 302 -15.18 -29.97 68.79
CA ASN A 302 -16.00 -31.19 68.73
C ASN A 302 -15.31 -32.36 67.98
N GLY A 303 -14.14 -32.12 67.38
CA GLY A 303 -13.37 -33.08 66.60
C GLY A 303 -13.62 -33.04 65.08
N ILE A 304 -14.39 -32.07 64.59
CA ILE A 304 -14.72 -31.86 63.17
C ILE A 304 -14.37 -30.41 62.82
N ASP A 305 -13.53 -30.23 61.79
CA ASP A 305 -13.22 -28.89 61.29
C ASP A 305 -14.47 -28.25 60.64
N ASP A 306 -14.83 -27.04 61.06
CA ASP A 306 -16.07 -26.35 60.70
C ASP A 306 -15.85 -25.16 59.73
N VAL A 307 -14.67 -24.54 59.77
CA VAL A 307 -14.29 -23.44 58.87
C VAL A 307 -12.97 -23.68 58.14
N GLY A 308 -12.80 -23.07 56.97
CA GLY A 308 -11.57 -23.22 56.18
C GLY A 308 -11.38 -22.18 55.08
N THR A 309 -10.20 -22.24 54.44
CA THR A 309 -9.83 -21.45 53.26
C THR A 309 -8.77 -22.21 52.44
N TYR A 310 -8.61 -21.82 51.18
CA TYR A 310 -7.51 -22.28 50.33
C TYR A 310 -6.38 -21.25 50.24
N PHE A 311 -5.16 -21.76 50.21
CA PHE A 311 -3.98 -21.06 49.73
C PHE A 311 -3.62 -21.62 48.36
N ALA A 312 -3.28 -20.75 47.41
CA ALA A 312 -2.98 -21.16 46.04
C ALA A 312 -1.75 -22.09 45.96
N SER A 313 -0.84 -22.00 46.94
CA SER A 313 0.36 -22.84 47.04
C SER A 313 0.96 -22.80 48.45
N ILE A 314 2.02 -23.59 48.69
CA ILE A 314 2.85 -23.47 49.91
C ILE A 314 3.46 -22.06 50.02
N ASN A 315 3.82 -21.45 48.89
CA ASN A 315 4.35 -20.08 48.88
C ASN A 315 3.29 -19.06 49.30
N ASP A 316 2.04 -19.23 48.85
CA ASP A 316 0.90 -18.42 49.29
C ASP A 316 0.64 -18.63 50.80
N LEU A 317 0.73 -19.86 51.32
CA LEU A 317 0.65 -20.14 52.76
C LEU A 317 1.76 -19.44 53.56
N ILE A 318 2.96 -19.28 53.01
CA ILE A 318 4.08 -18.64 53.71
C ILE A 318 3.98 -17.11 53.62
N ASN A 319 3.61 -16.54 52.46
CA ASN A 319 3.83 -15.13 52.18
C ASN A 319 2.56 -14.27 52.09
N SER A 320 1.37 -14.85 52.05
CA SER A 320 0.14 -14.08 51.86
C SER A 320 -0.24 -13.18 53.03
N ASP A 321 -0.90 -12.07 52.69
CA ASP A 321 -1.63 -11.25 53.65
C ASP A 321 -2.89 -12.01 54.12
N LEU A 322 -2.83 -12.49 55.36
CA LEU A 322 -3.90 -13.27 55.98
C LEU A 322 -5.23 -12.50 56.10
N LEU A 323 -5.23 -11.16 56.02
CA LEU A 323 -6.46 -10.36 56.03
C LEU A 323 -7.33 -10.63 54.79
N THR A 324 -6.74 -11.08 53.70
CA THR A 324 -7.43 -11.43 52.44
C THR A 324 -8.00 -12.85 52.44
N LYS A 325 -7.68 -13.66 53.45
CA LYS A 325 -8.07 -15.07 53.53
C LYS A 325 -9.24 -15.24 54.50
N GLN A 326 -10.45 -15.01 54.01
CA GLN A 326 -11.66 -15.19 54.81
C GLN A 326 -11.95 -16.68 55.04
N LEU A 327 -12.13 -17.07 56.30
CA LEU A 327 -12.60 -18.40 56.64
C LEU A 327 -14.10 -18.50 56.36
N VAL A 328 -14.48 -19.46 55.51
CA VAL A 328 -15.88 -19.77 55.20
C VAL A 328 -16.23 -21.15 55.74
N ASP A 329 -17.54 -21.46 55.81
CA ASP A 329 -17.99 -22.82 56.11
C ASP A 329 -17.30 -23.81 55.17
N VAL A 330 -16.74 -24.90 55.69
CA VAL A 330 -15.99 -25.88 54.85
C VAL A 330 -16.83 -26.42 53.68
N VAL A 331 -18.16 -26.43 53.80
CA VAL A 331 -19.11 -26.85 52.76
C VAL A 331 -19.35 -25.82 51.64
N LYS A 332 -18.87 -24.58 51.77
CA LYS A 332 -19.05 -23.48 50.80
C LYS A 332 -17.75 -23.05 50.11
N MET A 333 -16.66 -23.79 50.32
CA MET A 333 -15.36 -23.48 49.70
C MET A 333 -15.37 -23.87 48.20
N SER A 334 -14.82 -23.00 47.35
CA SER A 334 -14.64 -23.19 45.89
C SER A 334 -13.28 -22.61 45.46
N LEU A 335 -12.66 -23.13 44.39
CA LEU A 335 -11.39 -22.61 43.88
C LEU A 335 -11.63 -21.44 42.91
N PRO A 336 -10.73 -20.44 42.79
CA PRO A 336 -10.89 -19.36 41.83
C PRO A 336 -10.49 -19.79 40.39
N PRO A 337 -11.08 -19.18 39.34
CA PRO A 337 -10.70 -19.43 37.95
C PRO A 337 -9.27 -19.02 37.61
N GLU A 338 -8.65 -19.72 36.68
CA GLU A 338 -7.41 -19.33 36.01
C GLU A 338 -7.76 -18.56 34.72
N VAL A 339 -7.19 -17.37 34.51
CA VAL A 339 -7.56 -16.47 33.41
C VAL A 339 -6.30 -15.88 32.74
N TYR A 340 -6.18 -16.07 31.42
CA TYR A 340 -5.11 -15.51 30.60
C TYR A 340 -5.56 -14.27 29.83
N ALA A 341 -4.60 -13.42 29.43
CA ALA A 341 -4.88 -12.22 28.64
C ALA A 341 -5.65 -12.54 27.34
N PRO A 342 -6.58 -11.66 26.91
CA PRO A 342 -7.22 -11.78 25.61
C PRO A 342 -6.22 -11.52 24.47
N SER A 343 -6.61 -11.81 23.23
CA SER A 343 -5.84 -11.46 22.03
C SER A 343 -6.68 -10.58 21.10
N GLY A 344 -6.11 -9.50 20.57
CA GLY A 344 -6.83 -8.56 19.70
C GLY A 344 -6.28 -8.45 18.29
N ASN A 345 -7.04 -7.77 17.41
CA ASN A 345 -6.49 -7.27 16.15
C ASN A 345 -5.33 -6.30 16.43
N ASN A 346 -4.31 -6.30 15.58
CA ASN A 346 -3.09 -5.51 15.80
C ASN A 346 -2.45 -4.98 14.50
N TYR A 347 -3.16 -5.10 13.38
CA TYR A 347 -2.66 -4.68 12.07
C TYR A 347 -3.43 -3.44 11.59
N GLN A 348 -2.70 -2.37 11.28
CA GLN A 348 -3.20 -1.10 10.71
C GLN A 348 -4.52 -0.63 11.33
N LEU A 349 -4.49 -0.38 12.65
CA LEU A 349 -5.64 0.11 13.39
C LEU A 349 -5.61 1.64 13.38
N TYR A 350 -6.70 2.24 12.96
CA TYR A 350 -6.91 3.70 12.96
C TYR A 350 -8.07 4.03 13.90
N THR A 351 -8.30 5.31 14.15
CA THR A 351 -9.43 5.78 14.96
C THR A 351 -10.78 5.32 14.40
N SER A 352 -10.89 5.14 13.08
CA SER A 352 -12.08 4.61 12.42
C SER A 352 -12.24 3.08 12.50
N THR A 353 -11.26 2.36 13.06
CA THR A 353 -11.27 0.90 13.14
C THR A 353 -11.77 0.44 14.52
N PRO A 354 -12.83 -0.38 14.62
CA PRO A 354 -13.23 -0.95 15.90
C PRO A 354 -12.15 -1.91 16.43
N LEU A 355 -11.84 -1.83 17.72
CA LEU A 355 -10.89 -2.73 18.37
C LEU A 355 -11.64 -3.97 18.83
N THR A 356 -11.14 -5.15 18.47
CA THR A 356 -11.80 -6.42 18.74
C THR A 356 -10.84 -7.37 19.44
N VAL A 357 -11.36 -8.14 20.40
CA VAL A 357 -10.61 -9.18 21.08
C VAL A 357 -11.30 -10.53 21.01
N SER A 358 -10.49 -11.58 21.01
CA SER A 358 -10.87 -12.95 21.30
C SER A 358 -10.51 -13.28 22.75
N PRO A 359 -11.33 -14.09 23.44
CA PRO A 359 -11.05 -14.48 24.82
C PRO A 359 -9.72 -15.25 24.92
N GLY A 360 -8.96 -14.98 25.97
CA GLY A 360 -7.79 -15.77 26.34
C GLY A 360 -8.19 -17.16 26.85
N HIS A 361 -7.20 -18.00 27.19
CA HIS A 361 -7.50 -19.25 27.88
C HIS A 361 -8.10 -18.97 29.26
N TYR A 362 -9.12 -19.71 29.65
CA TYR A 362 -9.66 -19.68 31.00
C TYR A 362 -10.18 -21.06 31.41
N TYR A 363 -10.00 -21.40 32.69
CA TYR A 363 -10.39 -22.69 33.23
C TYR A 363 -10.67 -22.58 34.73
N ASP A 364 -11.63 -23.35 35.21
CA ASP A 364 -11.93 -23.48 36.63
C ASP A 364 -11.88 -24.96 37.05
N PRO A 365 -11.16 -25.31 38.14
CA PRO A 365 -11.05 -26.70 38.58
C PRO A 365 -12.33 -27.35 39.11
N ASP A 366 -13.29 -26.58 39.64
CA ASP A 366 -14.53 -27.07 40.24
C ASP A 366 -15.81 -26.60 39.53
N ASN A 367 -15.69 -25.72 38.54
CA ASN A 367 -16.76 -25.30 37.63
C ASN A 367 -16.50 -25.71 36.17
N SER A 368 -17.54 -26.10 35.44
CA SER A 368 -17.43 -26.32 33.98
C SER A 368 -17.47 -24.99 33.23
N ASN A 369 -16.85 -24.92 32.04
CA ASN A 369 -16.72 -23.66 31.29
C ASN A 369 -18.06 -22.95 30.96
N ASP A 370 -19.17 -23.69 30.89
CA ASP A 370 -20.53 -23.14 30.70
C ASP A 370 -21.10 -22.44 31.95
N GLN A 371 -20.49 -22.66 33.11
CA GLN A 371 -20.82 -21.97 34.36
C GLN A 371 -19.99 -20.68 34.54
N LEU A 372 -18.99 -20.45 33.69
CA LEU A 372 -18.13 -19.28 33.73
C LEU A 372 -18.71 -18.15 32.86
N THR A 373 -18.77 -16.94 33.42
CA THR A 373 -19.18 -15.74 32.68
C THR A 373 -17.95 -14.93 32.31
N VAL A 374 -17.77 -14.67 31.01
CA VAL A 374 -16.68 -13.84 30.47
C VAL A 374 -17.20 -12.43 30.15
N SER A 375 -16.45 -11.41 30.58
CA SER A 375 -16.66 -10.01 30.21
C SER A 375 -15.30 -9.32 30.01
N TYR A 376 -15.31 -8.07 29.55
CA TYR A 376 -14.07 -7.33 29.29
C TYR A 376 -14.05 -6.00 30.04
N ARG A 377 -12.84 -5.48 30.28
CA ARG A 377 -12.60 -4.14 30.81
C ARG A 377 -11.63 -3.43 29.90
N TRP A 378 -12.13 -2.40 29.22
CA TRP A 378 -11.33 -1.55 28.34
C TRP A 378 -10.79 -0.36 29.11
N TYR A 379 -9.54 -0.02 28.88
CA TYR A 379 -8.86 1.11 29.50
C TYR A 379 -8.22 1.99 28.42
N ILE A 380 -8.42 3.30 28.53
CA ILE A 380 -7.78 4.31 27.70
C ILE A 380 -7.01 5.23 28.64
N ASN A 381 -5.70 5.39 28.41
CA ASN A 381 -4.81 6.21 29.23
C ASN A 381 -4.90 5.89 30.74
N GLY A 382 -5.05 4.60 31.05
CA GLY A 382 -5.20 4.08 32.41
C GLY A 382 -6.57 4.29 33.07
N GLN A 383 -7.54 4.90 32.39
CA GLN A 383 -8.92 5.07 32.88
C GLN A 383 -9.85 4.01 32.28
N LEU A 384 -10.71 3.41 33.10
CA LEU A 384 -11.70 2.43 32.66
C LEU A 384 -12.78 3.09 31.80
N VAL A 385 -13.04 2.55 30.62
CA VAL A 385 -14.09 3.02 29.70
C VAL A 385 -15.45 2.50 30.19
N SER A 386 -16.23 3.38 30.81
CA SER A 386 -17.51 2.99 31.43
C SER A 386 -18.50 2.44 30.41
N GLY A 387 -19.17 1.33 30.75
CA GLY A 387 -20.19 0.69 29.91
C GLY A 387 -19.65 -0.21 28.78
N GLN A 388 -18.33 -0.23 28.54
CA GLN A 388 -17.71 -1.09 27.52
C GLN A 388 -17.25 -2.40 28.15
N THR A 389 -18.11 -3.42 28.12
CA THR A 389 -17.81 -4.76 28.65
C THR A 389 -17.81 -5.87 27.59
N SER A 390 -18.00 -5.49 26.33
CA SER A 390 -18.02 -6.39 25.19
C SER A 390 -16.60 -6.70 24.70
N TYR A 391 -16.48 -7.72 23.85
CA TYR A 391 -15.25 -8.08 23.14
C TYR A 391 -14.89 -7.08 22.01
N VAL A 392 -15.69 -6.02 21.84
CA VAL A 392 -15.47 -4.94 20.86
C VAL A 392 -15.49 -3.60 21.58
N LEU A 393 -14.46 -2.77 21.36
CA LEU A 393 -14.50 -1.34 21.58
C LEU A 393 -14.87 -0.65 20.24
N PRO A 394 -16.00 0.06 20.17
CA PRO A 394 -16.41 0.75 18.95
C PRO A 394 -15.35 1.75 18.44
N ALA A 395 -15.34 2.00 17.12
CA ALA A 395 -14.53 3.04 16.50
C ALA A 395 -14.82 4.44 17.06
N HIS A 396 -13.89 5.38 16.88
CA HIS A 396 -13.95 6.79 17.30
C HIS A 396 -14.00 7.03 18.83
N ILE A 397 -13.65 6.02 19.64
CA ILE A 397 -13.53 6.18 21.10
C ILE A 397 -12.07 6.41 21.51
N ALA A 398 -11.15 5.64 20.93
CA ALA A 398 -9.72 5.82 21.13
C ALA A 398 -9.11 6.44 19.87
N VAL A 399 -8.15 7.33 20.06
CA VAL A 399 -7.50 8.11 18.99
C VAL A 399 -6.00 7.86 18.93
N TYR A 400 -5.35 8.32 17.86
CA TYR A 400 -3.89 8.30 17.77
C TYR A 400 -3.24 8.94 19.01
N GLY A 401 -2.27 8.24 19.60
CA GLY A 401 -1.56 8.66 20.81
C GLY A 401 -2.16 8.13 22.13
N ASP A 402 -3.35 7.51 22.12
CA ASP A 402 -3.91 6.86 23.31
C ASP A 402 -3.19 5.56 23.68
N GLU A 403 -2.97 5.32 24.97
CA GLU A 403 -2.65 3.98 25.49
C GLU A 403 -3.95 3.19 25.67
N VAL A 404 -4.24 2.26 24.76
CA VAL A 404 -5.42 1.39 24.84
C VAL A 404 -5.05 -0.02 25.27
N LYS A 405 -5.69 -0.50 26.33
CA LYS A 405 -5.52 -1.87 26.81
C LYS A 405 -6.82 -2.49 27.28
N VAL A 406 -6.89 -3.81 27.25
CA VAL A 406 -8.09 -4.57 27.65
C VAL A 406 -7.70 -5.79 28.48
N ALA A 407 -8.47 -6.03 29.53
CA ALA A 407 -8.40 -7.26 30.32
C ALA A 407 -9.69 -8.06 30.16
N MET A 408 -9.56 -9.38 30.20
CA MET A 408 -10.66 -10.32 30.27
C MET A 408 -11.00 -10.59 31.74
N VAL A 409 -12.29 -10.63 32.07
CA VAL A 409 -12.79 -10.86 33.43
C VAL A 409 -13.67 -12.11 33.43
N VAL A 410 -13.32 -13.10 34.27
CA VAL A 410 -14.05 -14.36 34.39
C VAL A 410 -14.65 -14.48 35.79
N PHE A 411 -15.91 -14.90 35.84
CA PHE A 411 -16.68 -15.09 37.07
C PHE A 411 -17.27 -16.51 37.12
N ASP A 412 -17.03 -17.24 38.22
CA ASP A 412 -17.49 -18.63 38.46
C ASP A 412 -18.79 -18.74 39.29
N GLY A 413 -19.34 -17.61 39.76
CA GLY A 413 -20.47 -17.55 40.69
C GLY A 413 -20.10 -17.15 42.13
N ILE A 414 -18.80 -17.19 42.50
CA ILE A 414 -18.26 -16.89 43.83
C ILE A 414 -17.03 -15.97 43.72
N ASN A 415 -16.05 -16.33 42.90
CA ASN A 415 -14.80 -15.61 42.64
C ASN A 415 -14.84 -14.87 41.30
N THR A 416 -14.24 -13.68 41.26
CA THR A 416 -14.01 -12.92 40.02
C THR A 416 -12.51 -12.74 39.83
N VAL A 417 -11.99 -13.10 38.65
CA VAL A 417 -10.57 -12.97 38.31
C VAL A 417 -10.43 -12.15 37.04
N GLU A 418 -9.53 -11.17 37.07
CA GLU A 418 -9.16 -10.30 35.93
C GLU A 418 -7.79 -10.76 35.39
N SER A 419 -7.68 -10.85 34.07
CA SER A 419 -6.46 -11.27 33.38
C SER A 419 -5.39 -10.18 33.32
N ASP A 420 -4.19 -10.54 32.85
CA ASP A 420 -3.23 -9.58 32.30
C ASP A 420 -3.82 -8.83 31.07
N TYR A 421 -3.19 -7.71 30.72
CA TYR A 421 -3.65 -6.82 29.66
C TYR A 421 -3.17 -7.24 28.26
N PHE A 422 -4.04 -7.08 27.26
CA PHE A 422 -3.65 -6.95 25.86
C PHE A 422 -3.58 -5.46 25.49
N PHE A 423 -2.56 -5.06 24.74
CA PHE A 423 -2.34 -3.66 24.33
C PHE A 423 -2.59 -3.49 22.83
N PHE A 424 -3.20 -2.36 22.46
CA PHE A 424 -3.37 -1.95 21.08
C PHE A 424 -2.43 -0.79 20.74
N THR A 425 -2.02 -0.72 19.48
CA THR A 425 -1.35 0.45 18.90
C THR A 425 -2.28 1.02 17.84
N ILE A 426 -2.67 2.29 18.01
CA ILE A 426 -3.46 3.05 17.03
C ILE A 426 -2.48 3.87 16.19
N ASN A 427 -2.57 3.74 14.88
CA ASN A 427 -1.84 4.55 13.91
C ASN A 427 -2.57 5.87 13.66
N ASP A 428 -1.81 6.87 13.23
CA ASP A 428 -2.34 8.15 12.76
C ASP A 428 -3.30 7.91 11.58
N SER A 429 -4.53 8.39 11.72
CA SER A 429 -5.66 8.16 10.82
C SER A 429 -5.59 9.16 9.69
N PRO A 430 -5.69 8.73 8.43
CA PRO A 430 -5.78 9.67 7.33
C PRO A 430 -7.06 10.52 7.45
N ALA A 431 -6.99 11.78 7.03
CA ALA A 431 -8.15 12.65 6.98
C ALA A 431 -9.23 12.08 6.06
N GLN A 432 -10.47 12.32 6.46
CA GLN A 432 -11.66 11.93 5.75
C GLN A 432 -12.21 13.13 4.99
N PHE A 433 -12.34 13.00 3.68
CA PHE A 433 -12.97 13.98 2.82
C PHE A 433 -14.39 13.53 2.45
N ASN A 434 -15.36 14.41 2.64
CA ASN A 434 -16.74 14.19 2.23
C ASN A 434 -17.25 15.42 1.48
N ALA A 435 -17.68 15.23 0.23
CA ALA A 435 -18.36 16.23 -0.57
C ALA A 435 -19.80 15.79 -0.83
N VAL A 436 -20.78 16.63 -0.50
CA VAL A 436 -22.21 16.34 -0.67
C VAL A 436 -22.90 17.43 -1.46
N ASN A 437 -23.97 17.06 -2.17
CA ASN A 437 -24.72 17.92 -3.09
C ASN A 437 -23.89 18.45 -4.28
N LEU A 438 -22.96 17.63 -4.80
CA LEU A 438 -22.27 17.95 -6.05
C LEU A 438 -23.30 17.97 -7.21
N PRO A 439 -23.34 19.04 -8.03
CA PRO A 439 -24.22 19.08 -9.19
C PRO A 439 -23.71 18.13 -10.29
N SER A 440 -24.63 17.50 -11.03
CA SER A 440 -24.29 16.63 -12.17
C SER A 440 -24.17 17.36 -13.51
N HIS A 441 -24.74 18.56 -13.61
CA HIS A 441 -24.65 19.42 -14.79
C HIS A 441 -24.35 20.85 -14.36
N ILE A 442 -23.26 21.40 -14.87
CA ILE A 442 -22.85 22.78 -14.63
C ILE A 442 -22.69 23.46 -15.98
N GLN A 443 -23.27 24.64 -16.10
CA GLN A 443 -23.11 25.52 -17.24
C GLN A 443 -22.31 26.77 -16.83
N SER A 444 -21.52 27.31 -17.75
CA SER A 444 -20.85 28.60 -17.56
C SER A 444 -21.83 29.69 -17.11
N GLY A 445 -21.38 30.59 -16.23
CA GLY A 445 -22.21 31.66 -15.65
C GLY A 445 -23.22 31.23 -14.56
N GLN A 446 -23.37 29.94 -14.26
CA GLN A 446 -24.23 29.45 -13.17
C GLN A 446 -23.63 29.75 -11.78
N THR A 447 -24.46 29.82 -10.74
CA THR A 447 -24.00 29.71 -9.34
C THR A 447 -24.14 28.28 -8.84
N VAL A 448 -23.05 27.69 -8.36
CA VAL A 448 -22.98 26.33 -7.83
C VAL A 448 -22.76 26.37 -6.32
N GLN A 449 -23.43 25.47 -5.59
CA GLN A 449 -23.23 25.27 -4.16
C GLN A 449 -23.17 23.79 -3.82
N PHE A 450 -22.16 23.40 -3.04
CA PHE A 450 -22.00 22.07 -2.47
C PHE A 450 -21.31 22.17 -1.12
N SER A 451 -21.36 21.13 -0.29
CA SER A 451 -20.66 21.12 0.99
C SER A 451 -19.45 20.22 0.91
N ALA A 452 -18.28 20.71 1.31
CA ALA A 452 -17.03 19.97 1.39
C ALA A 452 -16.51 19.99 2.83
N LEU A 453 -16.22 18.80 3.36
CA LEU A 453 -15.75 18.61 4.72
C LEU A 453 -14.53 17.70 4.69
N LEU A 454 -13.36 18.26 4.99
CA LEU A 454 -12.14 17.52 5.27
C LEU A 454 -11.90 17.55 6.78
N THR A 455 -11.83 16.38 7.41
CA THR A 455 -11.64 16.24 8.86
C THR A 455 -10.65 15.14 9.18
N ASP A 456 -9.78 15.39 10.15
CA ASP A 456 -8.89 14.38 10.74
C ASP A 456 -9.66 13.60 11.84
N PRO A 457 -9.82 12.27 11.70
CA PRO A 457 -10.49 11.43 12.70
C PRO A 457 -9.84 11.46 14.09
N ASP A 458 -8.52 11.70 14.20
CA ASP A 458 -7.79 11.75 15.47
C ASP A 458 -8.04 13.04 16.25
N ASN A 459 -8.47 14.09 15.55
CA ASN A 459 -8.79 15.37 16.15
C ASN A 459 -10.07 15.95 15.55
N ILE A 460 -11.22 15.40 15.99
CA ILE A 460 -12.55 15.89 15.63
C ILE A 460 -12.81 17.25 16.32
N ASP A 461 -12.08 18.29 15.89
CA ASP A 461 -12.36 19.68 16.22
C ASP A 461 -13.23 20.28 15.10
N PRO A 462 -14.52 20.57 15.35
CA PRO A 462 -15.41 21.19 14.36
C PRO A 462 -14.94 22.58 13.88
N SER A 463 -13.95 23.20 14.54
CA SER A 463 -13.35 24.46 14.13
C SER A 463 -12.22 24.31 13.11
N LYS A 464 -11.81 23.08 12.78
CA LYS A 464 -10.79 22.74 11.77
C LYS A 464 -11.40 22.01 10.57
N ILE A 465 -12.43 22.59 9.99
CA ILE A 465 -12.94 22.18 8.68
C ILE A 465 -11.92 22.63 7.64
N GLY A 466 -11.51 21.74 6.74
CA GLY A 466 -10.53 22.06 5.69
C GLY A 466 -10.87 23.34 4.91
N SER A 467 -9.84 24.14 4.61
CA SER A 467 -9.96 25.38 3.86
C SER A 467 -9.73 25.15 2.37
N LEU A 468 -10.39 25.93 1.52
CA LEU A 468 -10.16 25.92 0.07
C LEU A 468 -8.82 26.62 -0.20
N ILE A 469 -7.80 25.85 -0.60
CA ILE A 469 -6.44 26.35 -0.85
C ILE A 469 -6.14 26.55 -2.34
N SER A 470 -6.89 25.87 -3.21
CA SER A 470 -6.83 26.06 -4.65
C SER A 470 -8.19 25.74 -5.28
N GLY A 471 -8.56 26.45 -6.34
CA GLY A 471 -9.90 26.34 -6.92
C GLY A 471 -10.09 27.30 -8.09
N PRO A 472 -11.17 27.14 -8.88
CA PRO A 472 -11.51 28.07 -9.93
C PRO A 472 -11.79 29.47 -9.38
N SER A 473 -11.56 30.49 -10.20
CA SER A 473 -11.85 31.88 -9.84
C SER A 473 -13.31 32.04 -9.40
N GLY A 474 -13.54 32.82 -8.34
CA GLY A 474 -14.87 33.05 -7.78
C GLY A 474 -15.39 31.96 -6.82
N ALA A 475 -14.62 30.91 -6.54
CA ALA A 475 -14.96 29.90 -5.54
C ALA A 475 -14.62 30.38 -4.12
N THR A 476 -15.51 30.13 -3.17
CA THR A 476 -15.30 30.43 -1.74
C THR A 476 -15.89 29.32 -0.88
N ILE A 477 -15.33 29.11 0.32
CA ILE A 477 -15.84 28.18 1.33
C ILE A 477 -16.12 28.95 2.63
N ASP A 478 -17.26 28.69 3.28
CA ASP A 478 -17.58 29.28 4.57
C ASP A 478 -17.11 28.41 5.76
N SER A 479 -17.31 28.90 6.99
CA SER A 479 -16.92 28.20 8.22
C SER A 479 -17.69 26.92 8.51
N GLN A 480 -18.69 26.57 7.70
CA GLN A 480 -19.50 25.37 7.80
C GLN A 480 -19.18 24.37 6.67
N GLY A 481 -18.21 24.69 5.82
CA GLY A 481 -17.83 23.88 4.67
C GLY A 481 -18.73 24.06 3.45
N LEU A 482 -19.61 25.08 3.42
CA LEU A 482 -20.40 25.37 2.23
C LEU A 482 -19.53 26.09 1.20
N VAL A 483 -19.29 25.42 0.08
CA VAL A 483 -18.66 25.99 -1.10
C VAL A 483 -19.72 26.74 -1.90
N THR A 484 -19.46 28.01 -2.21
CA THR A 484 -20.22 28.79 -3.18
C THR A 484 -19.29 29.22 -4.29
N TRP A 485 -19.66 28.90 -5.52
CA TRP A 485 -18.86 29.21 -6.69
C TRP A 485 -19.72 29.87 -7.76
N GLN A 486 -19.31 31.06 -8.18
CA GLN A 486 -19.83 31.68 -9.40
C GLN A 486 -19.01 31.18 -10.57
N VAL A 487 -19.60 30.30 -11.38
CA VAL A 487 -18.96 29.72 -12.56
C VAL A 487 -18.61 30.86 -13.52
N GLY A 488 -17.34 30.92 -13.91
CA GLY A 488 -16.83 31.91 -14.87
C GLY A 488 -17.35 31.69 -16.28
N ASN A 489 -16.77 32.43 -17.23
CA ASN A 489 -17.00 32.26 -18.68
C ASN A 489 -15.67 32.07 -19.44
N ASP A 490 -14.55 32.11 -18.73
CA ASP A 490 -13.17 32.02 -19.21
C ASP A 490 -12.72 30.57 -19.33
N TYR A 491 -13.34 29.83 -20.25
CA TYR A 491 -13.04 28.44 -20.56
C TYR A 491 -12.32 28.32 -21.91
N MET A 492 -11.40 27.36 -22.03
CA MET A 492 -10.68 27.08 -23.29
C MET A 492 -11.27 25.89 -24.07
N PHE A 493 -12.24 25.19 -23.48
CA PHE A 493 -12.85 23.99 -24.04
C PHE A 493 -14.37 24.02 -23.84
N PRO A 494 -15.15 23.38 -24.72
CA PRO A 494 -16.60 23.20 -24.57
C PRO A 494 -16.98 22.44 -23.30
N LEU A 495 -16.09 21.57 -22.83
CA LEU A 495 -16.18 20.83 -21.57
C LEU A 495 -14.85 20.94 -20.86
N GLN A 496 -14.86 21.34 -19.60
CA GLN A 496 -13.63 21.47 -18.80
C GLN A 496 -13.90 21.03 -17.37
N SER A 497 -13.03 20.17 -16.84
CA SER A 497 -13.09 19.77 -15.44
C SER A 497 -12.34 20.81 -14.60
N VAL A 498 -12.96 21.31 -13.53
CA VAL A 498 -12.31 22.25 -12.59
C VAL A 498 -12.11 21.59 -11.24
N ASP A 499 -10.95 21.79 -10.64
CA ASP A 499 -10.57 21.15 -9.38
C ASP A 499 -10.72 22.12 -8.22
N PHE A 500 -11.30 21.65 -7.12
CA PHE A 500 -11.33 22.34 -5.83
C PHE A 500 -10.47 21.56 -4.86
N VAL A 501 -9.41 22.17 -4.35
CA VAL A 501 -8.47 21.55 -3.42
C VAL A 501 -8.68 22.13 -2.03
N PHE A 502 -8.98 21.24 -1.08
CA PHE A 502 -9.17 21.54 0.33
C PHE A 502 -7.99 21.02 1.13
N ALA A 503 -7.58 21.77 2.15
CA ALA A 503 -6.53 21.32 3.04
C ALA A 503 -6.82 21.62 4.52
N LEU A 504 -6.35 20.71 5.36
CA LEU A 504 -6.14 20.95 6.78
C LEU A 504 -4.77 21.58 6.94
N THR A 505 -4.72 22.74 7.59
CA THR A 505 -3.47 23.44 7.87
C THR A 505 -3.18 23.46 9.36
N ASP A 506 -1.90 23.48 9.71
CA ASP A 506 -1.48 23.71 11.09
C ASP A 506 -1.63 25.19 11.50
N SER A 507 -1.18 25.55 12.70
CA SER A 507 -1.23 26.94 13.19
C SER A 507 -0.30 27.91 12.45
N ASN A 508 0.68 27.40 11.69
CA ASN A 508 1.62 28.18 10.88
C ASN A 508 1.11 28.34 9.43
N GLY A 509 0.08 27.58 9.04
CA GLY A 509 -0.48 27.56 7.69
C GLY A 509 0.09 26.44 6.82
N ASP A 510 0.88 25.53 7.38
CA ASP A 510 1.46 24.40 6.65
C ASP A 510 0.37 23.35 6.40
N ILE A 511 0.29 22.83 5.17
CA ILE A 511 -0.68 21.79 4.78
C ILE A 511 -0.30 20.48 5.47
N LEU A 512 -1.18 19.99 6.34
CA LEU A 512 -1.08 18.69 6.99
C LEU A 512 -1.62 17.59 6.06
N GLU A 513 -2.80 17.84 5.50
CA GLU A 513 -3.48 16.94 4.59
C GLU A 513 -4.30 17.73 3.57
N SER A 514 -4.49 17.16 2.37
CA SER A 514 -5.30 17.77 1.31
C SER A 514 -6.15 16.75 0.57
N ALA A 515 -7.32 17.19 0.10
CA ALA A 515 -8.19 16.42 -0.77
C ALA A 515 -8.72 17.33 -1.88
N SER A 516 -9.12 16.74 -3.00
CA SER A 516 -9.69 17.48 -4.12
C SER A 516 -11.02 16.88 -4.59
N VAL A 517 -11.86 17.72 -5.19
CA VAL A 517 -13.02 17.29 -5.96
C VAL A 517 -13.00 18.01 -7.30
N SER A 518 -13.23 17.26 -8.38
CA SER A 518 -13.35 17.79 -9.73
C SER A 518 -14.82 17.95 -10.11
N LEU A 519 -15.15 19.02 -10.82
CA LEU A 519 -16.49 19.27 -11.36
C LEU A 519 -16.41 19.61 -12.84
N ASP A 520 -17.22 18.94 -13.66
CA ASP A 520 -17.25 19.17 -15.10
C ASP A 520 -18.20 20.31 -15.46
N VAL A 521 -17.69 21.23 -16.28
CA VAL A 521 -18.41 22.44 -16.71
C VAL A 521 -18.56 22.43 -18.20
N ASN A 522 -19.79 22.60 -18.66
CA ASN A 522 -20.10 22.86 -20.05
C ASN A 522 -20.02 24.38 -20.28
N ALA A 523 -19.31 24.76 -21.33
CA ALA A 523 -19.14 26.13 -21.75
C ALA A 523 -19.53 26.29 -23.22
N ASP A 524 -20.03 27.47 -23.57
CA ASP A 524 -20.29 27.86 -24.96
C ASP A 524 -18.96 28.26 -25.62
N GLN A 525 -18.11 27.27 -25.87
CA GLN A 525 -16.79 27.42 -26.49
C GLN A 525 -16.68 26.47 -27.68
N PRO A 526 -16.03 26.87 -28.79
CA PRO A 526 -15.84 26.00 -29.93
C PRO A 526 -14.91 24.83 -29.57
N LEU A 527 -15.02 23.75 -30.34
CA LEU A 527 -14.02 22.68 -30.32
C LEU A 527 -12.63 23.24 -30.67
N PRO A 528 -11.54 22.74 -30.08
CA PRO A 528 -10.19 23.05 -30.53
C PRO A 528 -10.02 22.79 -32.03
N LEU A 529 -9.28 23.67 -32.70
CA LEU A 529 -8.92 23.47 -34.09
C LEU A 529 -7.84 22.39 -34.16
N THR A 530 -8.21 21.25 -34.74
CA THR A 530 -7.32 20.08 -34.80
C THR A 530 -7.16 19.59 -36.23
N ARG A 531 -5.94 19.14 -36.56
CA ARG A 531 -5.61 18.50 -37.84
C ARG A 531 -4.70 17.29 -37.65
N SER A 532 -4.74 16.35 -38.58
CA SER A 532 -3.80 15.23 -38.67
C SER A 532 -3.25 15.07 -40.09
N GLY A 533 -2.54 13.97 -40.37
CA GLY A 533 -2.42 13.45 -41.72
C GLY A 533 -3.72 12.81 -42.18
N ILE A 534 -3.87 12.63 -43.49
CA ILE A 534 -4.96 11.82 -44.07
C ILE A 534 -4.56 10.36 -43.91
N GLU A 535 -5.22 9.67 -42.99
CA GLU A 535 -5.08 8.21 -42.81
C GLU A 535 -6.18 7.48 -43.57
N VAL A 536 -6.09 6.16 -43.61
CA VAL A 536 -7.11 5.32 -44.23
C VAL A 536 -7.70 4.30 -43.25
N PRO A 537 -8.94 3.87 -43.45
CA PRO A 537 -9.56 2.86 -42.60
C PRO A 537 -8.89 1.50 -42.73
N ARG A 538 -8.90 0.71 -41.65
CA ARG A 538 -8.49 -0.70 -41.60
C ARG A 538 -9.66 -1.68 -41.66
N ASN A 539 -10.87 -1.18 -41.42
CA ASN A 539 -12.11 -1.94 -41.43
C ASN A 539 -13.06 -1.43 -42.53
N GLU A 540 -14.02 -2.27 -42.89
CA GLU A 540 -15.04 -1.95 -43.89
C GLU A 540 -16.12 -1.00 -43.34
N LYS A 541 -16.80 -0.27 -44.23
CA LYS A 541 -17.84 0.72 -43.89
C LYS A 541 -17.36 1.71 -42.85
N SER A 542 -16.22 2.31 -43.14
CA SER A 542 -15.56 3.30 -42.29
C SER A 542 -15.28 4.60 -43.05
N MET A 543 -15.91 4.76 -44.22
CA MET A 543 -15.96 5.98 -45.03
C MET A 543 -17.36 6.12 -45.62
N TRP A 544 -17.83 7.37 -45.73
CA TRP A 544 -19.12 7.72 -46.31
C TRP A 544 -19.09 9.12 -46.92
N VAL A 545 -19.80 9.29 -48.03
CA VAL A 545 -20.03 10.59 -48.69
C VAL A 545 -21.39 11.12 -48.25
N GLY A 546 -21.46 12.39 -47.84
CA GLY A 546 -22.70 13.03 -47.34
C GLY A 546 -22.52 14.50 -46.98
N ASP A 547 -23.62 15.19 -46.68
CA ASP A 547 -23.65 16.63 -46.31
C ASP A 547 -23.58 16.76 -44.78
N PHE A 548 -22.36 16.84 -44.25
CA PHE A 548 -22.12 16.82 -42.81
C PHE A 548 -22.14 18.21 -42.17
N ASP A 549 -21.88 19.26 -42.96
CA ASP A 549 -21.88 20.64 -42.47
C ASP A 549 -23.16 21.42 -42.78
N GLY A 550 -24.04 20.86 -43.62
CA GLY A 550 -25.35 21.40 -43.98
C GLY A 550 -25.30 22.49 -45.04
N ASP A 551 -24.21 22.62 -45.80
CA ASP A 551 -24.06 23.62 -46.85
C ASP A 551 -24.68 23.21 -48.19
N GLY A 552 -25.10 21.94 -48.31
CA GLY A 552 -25.71 21.34 -49.49
C GLY A 552 -24.72 20.73 -50.48
N ASN A 553 -23.43 20.74 -50.17
CA ASN A 553 -22.40 19.96 -50.83
C ASN A 553 -22.09 18.70 -49.99
N ASN A 554 -21.53 17.68 -50.63
CA ASN A 554 -21.08 16.48 -49.98
C ASN A 554 -19.60 16.60 -49.59
N GLU A 555 -19.27 16.04 -48.42
CA GLU A 555 -17.91 15.75 -47.98
C GLU A 555 -17.74 14.24 -47.76
N LEU A 556 -16.51 13.84 -47.43
CA LEU A 556 -16.19 12.46 -47.07
C LEU A 556 -15.80 12.37 -45.59
N VAL A 557 -16.59 11.65 -44.78
CA VAL A 557 -16.18 11.25 -43.42
C VAL A 557 -15.27 10.02 -43.48
N SER A 558 -14.22 9.99 -42.67
CA SER A 558 -13.29 8.85 -42.60
C SER A 558 -12.64 8.72 -41.22
N THR A 559 -11.99 7.57 -40.99
CA THR A 559 -11.31 7.20 -39.75
C THR A 559 -10.06 6.35 -40.01
N ASP A 560 -9.15 6.29 -39.04
CA ASP A 560 -8.03 5.33 -39.02
C ASP A 560 -8.41 3.96 -38.39
N ASN A 561 -9.69 3.77 -38.03
CA ASN A 561 -10.20 2.66 -37.21
C ASN A 561 -9.47 2.47 -35.87
N ASN A 562 -8.87 3.53 -35.36
CA ASN A 562 -8.32 3.58 -34.02
C ASN A 562 -9.07 4.66 -33.25
N ASN A 563 -8.71 5.92 -33.44
CA ASN A 563 -9.27 7.04 -32.67
C ASN A 563 -9.33 8.36 -33.44
N ARG A 564 -8.92 8.40 -34.71
CA ARG A 564 -9.07 9.59 -35.56
C ARG A 564 -10.41 9.53 -36.27
N LEU A 565 -11.15 10.63 -36.26
CA LEU A 565 -12.37 10.84 -37.02
C LEU A 565 -12.28 12.21 -37.68
N PHE A 566 -12.41 12.27 -39.00
CA PHE A 566 -12.19 13.49 -39.76
C PHE A 566 -13.05 13.53 -41.02
N ILE A 567 -13.21 14.74 -41.55
CA ILE A 567 -13.90 15.00 -42.81
C ILE A 567 -12.90 15.55 -43.82
N LEU A 568 -13.00 15.06 -45.05
CA LEU A 568 -12.25 15.51 -46.21
C LEU A 568 -13.20 16.21 -47.19
N THR A 569 -12.78 17.36 -47.71
CA THR A 569 -13.50 18.11 -48.74
C THR A 569 -12.60 18.28 -49.95
N GLU A 570 -13.16 18.17 -51.15
CA GLU A 570 -12.44 18.53 -52.37
C GLU A 570 -12.23 20.04 -52.46
N GLN A 571 -10.98 20.45 -52.67
CA GLN A 571 -10.65 21.83 -52.98
C GLN A 571 -9.55 21.92 -54.05
N ASN A 572 -9.90 22.43 -55.24
CA ASN A 572 -8.98 22.71 -56.35
C ASN A 572 -8.25 21.46 -56.89
N GLY A 573 -8.96 20.34 -57.02
CA GLY A 573 -8.43 19.07 -57.51
C GLY A 573 -7.71 18.25 -56.45
N SER A 574 -7.95 18.47 -55.16
CA SER A 574 -7.30 17.73 -54.06
C SER A 574 -8.17 17.69 -52.82
N TYR A 575 -8.16 16.56 -52.12
CA TYR A 575 -8.87 16.39 -50.85
C TYR A 575 -8.04 16.94 -49.71
N ILE A 576 -8.65 17.80 -48.89
CA ILE A 576 -8.04 18.36 -47.69
C ILE A 576 -8.90 18.08 -46.46
N GLN A 577 -8.26 17.96 -45.31
CA GLN A 577 -8.98 17.80 -44.05
C GLN A 577 -9.56 19.14 -43.59
N THR A 578 -10.89 19.26 -43.58
CA THR A 578 -11.63 20.46 -43.18
C THR A 578 -12.13 20.38 -41.73
N TRP A 579 -12.34 19.18 -41.21
CA TRP A 579 -12.74 18.93 -39.83
C TRP A 579 -12.07 17.68 -39.24
N PHE A 580 -11.86 17.70 -37.91
CA PHE A 580 -11.31 16.59 -37.13
C PHE A 580 -11.90 16.64 -35.72
N TYR A 581 -12.43 15.53 -35.22
CA TYR A 581 -12.94 15.46 -33.85
C TYR A 581 -11.77 15.46 -32.85
N PRO A 582 -11.62 16.46 -31.96
CA PRO A 582 -10.36 16.69 -31.23
C PRO A 582 -10.19 15.84 -29.95
N PHE A 583 -11.21 15.11 -29.52
CA PHE A 583 -11.22 14.43 -28.23
C PHE A 583 -11.41 12.94 -28.41
N LYS A 584 -11.16 12.15 -27.35
CA LYS A 584 -11.70 10.79 -27.31
C LYS A 584 -13.23 10.83 -27.39
N LEU A 585 -13.78 9.82 -28.03
CA LEU A 585 -15.23 9.61 -28.13
C LEU A 585 -15.82 9.30 -26.75
N ALA A 586 -17.13 9.52 -26.59
CA ALA A 586 -17.83 9.25 -25.34
C ALA A 586 -17.77 7.77 -24.92
N THR A 587 -17.74 6.85 -25.89
CA THR A 587 -17.63 5.41 -25.67
C THR A 587 -16.20 4.89 -25.81
N LYS A 588 -15.88 3.83 -25.06
CA LYS A 588 -14.51 3.28 -24.97
C LYS A 588 -14.13 2.39 -26.15
N GLY A 589 -12.82 2.20 -26.31
CA GLY A 589 -12.22 1.32 -27.31
C GLY A 589 -11.98 2.00 -28.65
N ARG A 590 -11.47 1.22 -29.61
CA ARG A 590 -11.17 1.68 -30.98
C ARG A 590 -12.42 1.82 -31.83
N ILE A 591 -12.36 2.71 -32.82
CA ILE A 591 -13.41 2.86 -33.83
C ILE A 591 -13.44 1.62 -34.73
N GLN A 592 -14.54 0.86 -34.64
CA GLN A 592 -14.76 -0.33 -35.46
C GLN A 592 -15.35 0.04 -36.82
N GLN A 593 -16.33 0.95 -36.82
CA GLN A 593 -17.02 1.47 -38.00
C GLN A 593 -17.53 2.90 -37.73
N VAL A 594 -17.74 3.66 -38.80
CA VAL A 594 -18.56 4.87 -38.77
C VAL A 594 -19.77 4.63 -39.64
N LEU A 595 -20.93 5.09 -39.21
CA LEU A 595 -22.19 5.02 -39.94
C LEU A 595 -22.77 6.43 -40.03
N VAL A 596 -23.64 6.66 -41.01
CA VAL A 596 -24.22 7.98 -41.27
C VAL A 596 -25.74 7.87 -41.29
N PHE A 597 -26.41 8.80 -40.60
CA PHE A 597 -27.87 8.91 -40.57
C PHE A 597 -28.28 10.28 -40.01
N ASP A 598 -29.31 10.93 -40.54
CA ASP A 598 -29.90 12.14 -39.93
C ASP A 598 -30.71 11.74 -38.68
N THR A 599 -30.06 11.76 -37.51
CA THR A 599 -30.62 11.25 -36.24
C THR A 599 -31.49 12.27 -35.52
N ASP A 600 -31.32 13.57 -35.79
CA ASP A 600 -32.08 14.65 -35.14
C ASP A 600 -33.06 15.42 -36.06
N LYS A 601 -33.12 15.05 -37.34
CA LYS A 601 -34.04 15.54 -38.38
C LYS A 601 -33.80 16.98 -38.78
N ASP A 602 -32.54 17.40 -38.80
CA ASP A 602 -32.16 18.73 -39.26
C ASP A 602 -31.77 18.79 -40.75
N ASN A 603 -31.82 17.65 -41.46
CA ASN A 603 -31.36 17.42 -42.84
C ASN A 603 -29.85 17.57 -43.03
N ARG A 604 -29.06 17.40 -41.97
CA ARG A 604 -27.62 17.15 -42.05
C ARG A 604 -27.36 15.69 -41.74
N ASP A 605 -26.28 15.17 -42.30
CA ASP A 605 -25.83 13.82 -42.02
C ASP A 605 -25.11 13.77 -40.66
N ASP A 606 -25.63 13.00 -39.70
CA ASP A 606 -24.96 12.79 -38.42
C ASP A 606 -24.01 11.59 -38.47
N ILE A 607 -22.97 11.63 -37.64
CA ILE A 607 -21.97 10.57 -37.56
C ILE A 607 -22.27 9.67 -36.35
N VAL A 608 -22.59 8.41 -36.62
CA VAL A 608 -22.74 7.37 -35.60
C VAL A 608 -21.46 6.53 -35.55
N VAL A 609 -20.73 6.63 -34.45
CA VAL A 609 -19.41 6.00 -34.29
C VAL A 609 -19.52 4.74 -33.46
N ILE A 610 -19.19 3.60 -34.07
CA ILE A 610 -19.18 2.29 -33.42
C ILE A 610 -17.80 2.07 -32.83
N THR A 611 -17.68 2.04 -31.50
CA THR A 611 -16.43 1.71 -30.81
C THR A 611 -16.46 0.27 -30.29
N THR A 612 -15.30 -0.27 -29.88
CA THR A 612 -15.22 -1.64 -29.32
C THR A 612 -16.23 -1.87 -28.18
N HIS A 613 -16.52 -0.86 -27.36
CA HIS A 613 -17.32 -0.98 -26.14
C HIS A 613 -18.54 -0.05 -26.08
N GLY A 614 -19.05 0.40 -27.24
CA GLY A 614 -20.27 1.20 -27.27
C GLY A 614 -20.53 1.91 -28.59
N ILE A 615 -21.54 2.77 -28.58
CA ILE A 615 -21.90 3.62 -29.72
C ILE A 615 -21.96 5.08 -29.26
N SER A 616 -21.23 5.94 -29.96
CA SER A 616 -21.25 7.39 -29.80
C SER A 616 -21.94 8.05 -30.99
N VAL A 617 -22.51 9.24 -30.79
CA VAL A 617 -23.16 10.02 -31.86
C VAL A 617 -22.61 11.44 -31.86
N ILE A 618 -22.40 12.00 -33.05
CA ILE A 618 -22.04 13.39 -33.31
C ILE A 618 -23.08 13.95 -34.27
N ASN A 619 -23.97 14.81 -33.76
CA ASN A 619 -25.06 15.43 -34.54
C ASN A 619 -24.77 16.88 -34.99
N ASP A 620 -23.65 17.45 -34.53
CA ASP A 620 -23.15 18.72 -35.02
C ASP A 620 -21.63 18.70 -34.94
N LEU A 621 -20.96 19.11 -36.01
CA LEU A 621 -19.50 19.16 -36.08
C LEU A 621 -18.87 20.11 -35.04
N ASN A 622 -19.65 20.99 -34.42
CA ASN A 622 -19.21 21.87 -33.33
C ASN A 622 -19.56 21.32 -31.93
N ALA A 623 -20.24 20.19 -31.84
CA ALA A 623 -20.65 19.57 -30.59
C ALA A 623 -19.70 18.45 -30.14
N LEU A 624 -19.75 18.14 -28.85
CA LEU A 624 -19.10 16.95 -28.31
C LEU A 624 -19.92 15.72 -28.69
N SER A 625 -19.23 14.60 -28.96
CA SER A 625 -19.91 13.31 -29.06
C SER A 625 -20.63 12.98 -27.75
N TYR A 626 -21.80 12.36 -27.86
CA TYR A 626 -22.50 11.82 -26.71
C TYR A 626 -22.60 10.29 -26.79
N GLU A 627 -22.64 9.64 -25.63
CA GLU A 627 -22.84 8.21 -25.53
C GLU A 627 -24.31 7.87 -25.80
N LEU A 628 -24.57 7.05 -26.83
CA LEU A 628 -25.88 6.43 -27.01
C LEU A 628 -26.04 5.26 -26.03
N PHE A 629 -25.04 4.37 -25.97
CA PHE A 629 -24.88 3.38 -24.91
C PHE A 629 -23.46 2.81 -24.85
N SER A 630 -23.10 2.24 -23.71
CA SER A 630 -21.87 1.48 -23.47
C SER A 630 -22.14 0.01 -23.15
N THR A 631 -21.18 -0.88 -23.42
CA THR A 631 -21.24 -2.30 -23.07
C THR A 631 -19.85 -2.85 -22.72
N ASP A 632 -19.80 -3.90 -21.89
CA ASP A 632 -18.57 -4.68 -21.64
C ASP A 632 -18.27 -5.66 -22.81
N ASP A 633 -19.26 -5.91 -23.67
CA ASP A 633 -19.09 -6.74 -24.87
C ASP A 633 -18.18 -6.04 -25.90
N THR A 634 -17.54 -6.82 -26.76
CA THR A 634 -16.72 -6.32 -27.88
C THR A 634 -17.56 -6.26 -29.15
N ILE A 635 -17.92 -5.05 -29.59
CA ILE A 635 -18.60 -4.79 -30.86
C ILE A 635 -17.57 -4.83 -31.99
N PHE A 636 -17.94 -5.38 -33.16
CA PHE A 636 -17.04 -5.46 -34.32
C PHE A 636 -17.73 -5.18 -35.67
N SER A 637 -19.06 -5.11 -35.73
CA SER A 637 -19.80 -4.65 -36.92
C SER A 637 -21.18 -4.15 -36.53
N ALA A 638 -21.71 -3.16 -37.26
CA ALA A 638 -23.06 -2.66 -37.12
C ALA A 638 -23.65 -2.20 -38.47
N ALA A 639 -24.97 -1.99 -38.46
CA ALA A 639 -25.75 -1.35 -39.50
C ALA A 639 -26.84 -0.47 -38.85
N ILE A 640 -27.21 0.62 -39.52
CA ILE A 640 -28.21 1.58 -39.06
C ILE A 640 -29.25 1.79 -40.15
N ASP A 641 -30.54 1.79 -39.79
CA ASP A 641 -31.65 2.18 -40.69
C ASP A 641 -32.94 2.42 -39.87
N ASP A 642 -33.91 3.13 -40.43
CA ASP A 642 -35.26 3.28 -39.86
C ASP A 642 -36.15 2.11 -40.31
N ILE A 643 -36.12 1.02 -39.54
CA ILE A 643 -36.73 -0.26 -39.95
C ILE A 643 -38.25 -0.26 -39.80
N ASP A 644 -38.83 0.66 -39.03
CA ASP A 644 -40.27 0.73 -38.77
C ASP A 644 -40.96 2.01 -39.29
N ASN A 645 -40.19 2.93 -39.89
CA ASN A 645 -40.62 4.21 -40.46
C ASN A 645 -41.21 5.19 -39.43
N ASP A 646 -40.74 5.17 -38.18
CA ASP A 646 -41.10 6.18 -37.18
C ASP A 646 -40.16 7.42 -37.20
N GLY A 647 -39.10 7.34 -38.00
CA GLY A 647 -38.05 8.34 -38.16
C GLY A 647 -37.04 8.36 -37.01
N ILE A 648 -36.98 7.35 -36.16
CA ILE A 648 -35.88 7.11 -35.23
C ILE A 648 -35.19 5.85 -35.73
N PRO A 649 -33.89 5.89 -36.03
CA PRO A 649 -33.22 4.72 -36.56
C PRO A 649 -33.00 3.63 -35.51
N GLU A 650 -32.96 2.40 -35.99
CA GLU A 650 -32.51 1.22 -35.28
C GLU A 650 -31.09 0.84 -35.68
N ILE A 651 -30.34 0.32 -34.71
CA ILE A 651 -28.98 -0.16 -34.92
C ILE A 651 -28.94 -1.66 -34.66
N ALA A 652 -28.54 -2.42 -35.67
CA ALA A 652 -28.12 -3.80 -35.51
C ALA A 652 -26.61 -3.86 -35.32
N TYR A 653 -26.13 -4.55 -34.29
CA TYR A 653 -24.71 -4.69 -34.03
C TYR A 653 -24.34 -6.13 -33.64
N LEU A 654 -23.19 -6.55 -34.13
CA LEU A 654 -22.54 -7.83 -33.85
C LEU A 654 -21.50 -7.63 -32.75
N HIS A 655 -21.57 -8.48 -31.72
CA HIS A 655 -20.70 -8.37 -30.56
C HIS A 655 -20.38 -9.72 -29.92
N THR A 656 -19.34 -9.77 -29.10
CA THR A 656 -18.95 -10.95 -28.31
C THR A 656 -18.81 -10.60 -26.83
N ARG A 657 -19.20 -11.52 -25.93
CA ARG A 657 -18.99 -11.35 -24.48
C ARG A 657 -17.51 -11.61 -24.13
N GLU A 658 -16.91 -10.70 -23.35
CA GLU A 658 -15.47 -10.55 -23.02
C GLU A 658 -14.47 -11.71 -23.28
N LEU A 659 -13.26 -11.25 -23.62
CA LEU A 659 -12.07 -11.91 -24.16
C LEU A 659 -11.33 -12.86 -23.19
N SER A 660 -11.64 -14.16 -23.23
CA SER A 660 -10.61 -15.20 -23.03
C SER A 660 -11.03 -16.57 -23.58
N GLY A 661 -11.04 -16.76 -24.90
CA GLY A 661 -11.17 -18.09 -25.47
C GLY A 661 -11.44 -18.10 -26.97
N TYR A 662 -10.95 -19.13 -27.64
CA TYR A 662 -11.27 -19.48 -29.04
C TYR A 662 -12.76 -19.87 -29.25
N ASP A 663 -13.62 -19.68 -28.25
CA ASP A 663 -15.01 -20.16 -28.18
C ASP A 663 -16.02 -19.03 -27.83
N ALA A 664 -15.68 -17.75 -28.05
CA ALA A 664 -16.63 -16.66 -27.80
C ALA A 664 -17.81 -16.76 -28.79
N GLU A 665 -19.04 -16.89 -28.26
CA GLU A 665 -20.25 -16.89 -29.07
C GLU A 665 -20.55 -15.46 -29.55
N SER A 666 -20.47 -15.23 -30.86
CA SER A 666 -20.96 -13.99 -31.46
C SER A 666 -22.47 -13.87 -31.31
N LEU A 667 -22.92 -12.66 -30.97
CA LEU A 667 -24.31 -12.27 -30.82
C LEU A 667 -24.63 -11.15 -31.80
N LEU A 668 -25.87 -11.16 -32.26
CA LEU A 668 -26.49 -10.04 -32.95
C LEU A 668 -27.54 -9.46 -32.02
N SER A 669 -27.50 -8.15 -31.84
CA SER A 669 -28.51 -7.38 -31.11
C SER A 669 -29.02 -6.23 -31.98
N VAL A 670 -30.32 -5.94 -31.87
CA VAL A 670 -30.94 -4.78 -32.51
C VAL A 670 -31.58 -3.91 -31.45
N ILE A 671 -31.31 -2.61 -31.50
CA ILE A 671 -31.80 -1.60 -30.56
C ILE A 671 -32.40 -0.42 -31.32
N SER A 672 -33.36 0.28 -30.73
CA SER A 672 -33.77 1.61 -31.22
C SER A 672 -32.92 2.69 -30.53
N MET A 673 -32.52 3.73 -31.26
CA MET A 673 -31.77 4.85 -30.66
C MET A 673 -32.55 5.57 -29.55
N SER A 674 -33.88 5.49 -29.54
CA SER A 674 -34.71 6.07 -28.47
C SER A 674 -34.74 5.26 -27.17
N ALA A 675 -34.38 3.97 -27.23
CA ALA A 675 -34.40 3.04 -26.11
C ALA A 675 -33.23 2.04 -26.17
N PRO A 676 -31.96 2.51 -26.18
CA PRO A 676 -30.80 1.68 -26.49
C PRO A 676 -30.51 0.60 -25.43
N SER A 677 -31.09 0.71 -24.23
CA SER A 677 -31.00 -0.31 -23.17
C SER A 677 -31.93 -1.51 -23.38
N GLU A 678 -32.85 -1.45 -24.34
CA GLU A 678 -33.83 -2.50 -24.62
C GLU A 678 -33.62 -3.08 -26.02
N ALA A 679 -33.12 -4.32 -26.09
CA ALA A 679 -32.98 -5.00 -27.37
C ALA A 679 -34.34 -5.38 -27.96
N LEU A 680 -34.62 -4.89 -29.16
CA LEU A 680 -35.76 -5.28 -30.00
C LEU A 680 -35.64 -6.73 -30.46
N PHE A 681 -34.40 -7.15 -30.75
CA PHE A 681 -34.08 -8.50 -31.20
C PHE A 681 -32.69 -8.89 -30.71
N SER A 682 -32.50 -10.18 -30.39
CA SER A 682 -31.18 -10.73 -30.06
C SER A 682 -31.10 -12.22 -30.35
N VAL A 683 -30.00 -12.65 -30.96
CA VAL A 683 -29.76 -14.05 -31.34
C VAL A 683 -28.27 -14.37 -31.36
N ASN A 684 -27.90 -15.59 -30.97
CA ASN A 684 -26.55 -16.11 -31.17
C ASN A 684 -26.35 -16.42 -32.65
N ILE A 685 -25.24 -15.94 -33.22
CA ILE A 685 -24.97 -16.04 -34.65
C ILE A 685 -23.48 -16.01 -34.94
N ASP A 686 -23.02 -16.82 -35.88
CA ASP A 686 -21.63 -16.79 -36.36
C ASP A 686 -21.56 -15.93 -37.64
N ALA A 687 -21.58 -14.61 -37.46
CA ALA A 687 -21.54 -13.61 -38.52
C ALA A 687 -20.41 -12.60 -38.26
N GLN A 688 -19.88 -12.04 -39.35
CA GLN A 688 -18.85 -10.99 -39.37
C GLN A 688 -19.41 -9.63 -39.81
N GLN A 689 -20.50 -9.62 -40.58
CA GLN A 689 -21.14 -8.39 -41.05
C GLN A 689 -22.65 -8.51 -41.06
N VAL A 690 -23.29 -7.34 -40.90
CA VAL A 690 -24.74 -7.15 -40.92
C VAL A 690 -25.12 -5.94 -41.77
N ILE A 691 -26.27 -6.01 -42.46
CA ILE A 691 -26.85 -4.95 -43.30
C ILE A 691 -28.38 -4.96 -43.16
N PHE A 692 -29.00 -3.78 -43.26
CA PHE A 692 -30.44 -3.64 -43.54
C PHE A 692 -30.67 -3.37 -45.03
N ALA A 693 -31.60 -4.09 -45.64
CA ALA A 693 -32.06 -3.81 -47.00
C ALA A 693 -33.36 -4.56 -47.32
N ASN A 694 -34.16 -4.05 -48.26
CA ASN A 694 -35.24 -4.83 -48.85
C ASN A 694 -34.67 -5.78 -49.91
N VAL A 695 -34.82 -7.09 -49.70
CA VAL A 695 -34.30 -8.14 -50.60
C VAL A 695 -35.41 -9.08 -51.09
N ASP A 696 -36.68 -8.72 -50.88
CA ASP A 696 -37.82 -9.46 -51.38
C ASP A 696 -38.91 -8.56 -52.00
N LEU A 697 -40.03 -9.15 -52.39
CA LEU A 697 -41.12 -8.43 -53.08
C LEU A 697 -42.06 -7.69 -52.12
N GLN A 698 -41.84 -7.79 -50.81
CA GLN A 698 -42.65 -7.16 -49.78
C GLN A 698 -42.06 -5.81 -49.39
N ALA A 699 -42.90 -4.88 -48.98
CA ALA A 699 -42.43 -3.60 -48.46
C ALA A 699 -41.96 -3.78 -47.00
N GLY A 700 -40.78 -3.28 -46.69
CA GLY A 700 -40.10 -3.42 -45.40
C GLY A 700 -38.64 -3.81 -45.60
N LEU A 701 -37.80 -3.54 -44.61
CA LEU A 701 -36.40 -3.94 -44.65
C LEU A 701 -36.24 -5.34 -44.06
N GLU A 702 -35.30 -6.11 -44.58
CA GLU A 702 -34.76 -7.28 -43.92
C GLU A 702 -33.42 -6.95 -43.25
N LEU A 703 -33.08 -7.75 -42.24
CA LEU A 703 -31.73 -7.80 -41.68
C LEU A 703 -30.99 -9.00 -42.28
N ILE A 704 -29.89 -8.72 -42.96
CA ILE A 704 -29.07 -9.72 -43.67
C ILE A 704 -27.72 -9.85 -42.97
N THR A 705 -27.29 -11.10 -42.77
CA THR A 705 -25.95 -11.39 -42.24
C THR A 705 -25.14 -12.22 -43.22
N ASN A 706 -23.82 -12.00 -43.25
CA ASN A 706 -22.93 -12.74 -44.15
C ASN A 706 -22.93 -14.26 -43.90
N SER A 707 -23.36 -14.69 -42.69
CA SER A 707 -23.56 -16.10 -42.32
C SER A 707 -24.67 -16.82 -43.11
N GLY A 708 -25.40 -16.13 -43.99
CA GLY A 708 -26.45 -16.72 -44.83
C GLY A 708 -27.86 -16.61 -44.25
N LEU A 709 -28.08 -15.72 -43.27
CA LEU A 709 -29.37 -15.54 -42.61
C LEU A 709 -30.02 -14.22 -43.04
N VAL A 710 -31.33 -14.28 -43.27
CA VAL A 710 -32.18 -13.12 -43.60
C VAL A 710 -33.37 -13.11 -42.66
N TYR A 711 -33.55 -12.04 -41.90
CA TYR A 711 -34.63 -11.86 -40.94
C TYR A 711 -35.56 -10.73 -41.37
N ASP A 712 -36.87 -10.96 -41.22
CA ASP A 712 -37.88 -9.91 -41.35
C ASP A 712 -37.78 -8.95 -40.14
N THR A 713 -37.61 -7.65 -40.37
CA THR A 713 -37.42 -6.68 -39.26
C THR A 713 -38.69 -6.40 -38.45
N GLN A 714 -39.88 -6.61 -39.04
CA GLN A 714 -41.16 -6.38 -38.34
C GLN A 714 -41.53 -7.54 -37.40
N THR A 715 -41.20 -8.77 -37.76
CA THR A 715 -41.60 -9.99 -37.03
C THR A 715 -40.43 -10.74 -36.41
N TRP A 716 -39.20 -10.39 -36.78
CA TRP A 716 -37.95 -11.07 -36.42
C TRP A 716 -37.91 -12.55 -36.80
N GLN A 717 -38.77 -12.98 -37.73
CA GLN A 717 -38.76 -14.34 -38.25
C GLN A 717 -37.68 -14.47 -39.33
N ASN A 718 -36.92 -15.57 -39.26
CA ASN A 718 -35.98 -15.91 -40.33
C ASN A 718 -36.76 -16.24 -41.62
N LYS A 719 -36.60 -15.39 -42.65
CA LYS A 719 -37.17 -15.58 -44.00
C LYS A 719 -36.33 -16.53 -44.83
N TRP A 720 -35.01 -16.53 -44.63
CA TRP A 720 -34.09 -17.44 -45.32
C TRP A 720 -32.89 -17.80 -44.44
N ALA A 721 -32.57 -19.10 -44.46
CA ALA A 721 -31.31 -19.64 -43.98
C ALA A 721 -30.67 -20.41 -45.13
N ASN A 722 -29.64 -19.82 -45.74
CA ASN A 722 -28.86 -20.48 -46.77
C ASN A 722 -28.00 -21.58 -46.15
N SER A 723 -27.82 -22.71 -46.84
CA SER A 723 -27.03 -23.83 -46.31
C SER A 723 -25.53 -23.54 -46.26
N MET A 724 -25.08 -22.50 -46.95
CA MET A 724 -23.72 -21.98 -46.93
C MET A 724 -23.78 -20.47 -46.63
N PRO A 725 -22.79 -19.89 -45.94
CA PRO A 725 -22.68 -18.44 -45.79
C PRO A 725 -22.72 -17.73 -47.16
N PHE A 726 -23.23 -16.49 -47.19
CA PHE A 726 -23.11 -15.64 -48.38
C PHE A 726 -21.65 -15.26 -48.64
N GLY A 727 -20.87 -15.11 -47.58
CA GLY A 727 -19.42 -14.93 -47.60
C GLY A 727 -18.86 -15.00 -46.18
N ASP A 728 -17.57 -15.31 -46.03
CA ASP A 728 -16.93 -15.37 -44.71
C ASP A 728 -16.41 -14.01 -44.20
N ARG A 729 -16.40 -12.96 -45.05
CA ARG A 729 -15.79 -11.68 -44.71
C ARG A 729 -16.65 -10.45 -44.98
N VAL A 730 -17.11 -10.25 -46.21
CA VAL A 730 -17.82 -9.03 -46.62
C VAL A 730 -19.18 -9.30 -47.27
N LEU A 731 -20.08 -8.33 -47.16
CA LEU A 731 -21.44 -8.33 -47.67
C LEU A 731 -21.78 -6.95 -48.25
N THR A 732 -22.48 -6.92 -49.39
CA THR A 732 -23.15 -5.72 -49.92
C THR A 732 -24.47 -6.12 -50.61
N ILE A 733 -25.32 -5.14 -50.91
CA ILE A 733 -26.66 -5.32 -51.44
C ILE A 733 -26.85 -4.37 -52.63
N GLY A 734 -27.47 -4.85 -53.72
CA GLY A 734 -27.81 -4.04 -54.90
C GLY A 734 -28.73 -4.78 -55.87
N ASP A 735 -29.43 -4.07 -56.74
CA ASP A 735 -30.31 -4.63 -57.78
C ASP A 735 -29.46 -5.12 -58.98
N TYR A 736 -28.66 -6.17 -58.78
CA TYR A 736 -27.71 -6.63 -59.82
C TYR A 736 -28.38 -7.14 -61.10
N ASN A 737 -29.69 -7.45 -61.08
CA ASN A 737 -30.38 -8.01 -62.24
C ASN A 737 -31.39 -7.02 -62.89
N GLY A 738 -31.61 -5.87 -62.28
CA GLY A 738 -32.48 -4.80 -62.75
C GLY A 738 -33.98 -5.12 -62.68
N ASP A 739 -34.41 -5.97 -61.73
CA ASP A 739 -35.82 -6.33 -61.55
C ASP A 739 -36.56 -5.49 -60.50
N GLY A 740 -35.86 -4.55 -59.87
CA GLY A 740 -36.37 -3.67 -58.83
C GLY A 740 -36.34 -4.28 -57.42
N VAL A 741 -35.67 -5.43 -57.23
CA VAL A 741 -35.45 -6.07 -55.92
C VAL A 741 -33.96 -6.26 -55.71
N ASN A 742 -33.45 -5.87 -54.54
CA ASN A 742 -32.03 -6.04 -54.29
C ASN A 742 -31.65 -7.51 -54.09
N GLU A 743 -30.52 -7.87 -54.69
CA GLU A 743 -29.79 -9.10 -54.45
C GLU A 743 -28.71 -8.93 -53.37
N ILE A 744 -28.24 -10.06 -52.84
CA ILE A 744 -27.19 -10.13 -51.84
C ILE A 744 -25.88 -10.54 -52.50
N ALA A 745 -24.85 -9.70 -52.42
CA ALA A 745 -23.48 -10.05 -52.81
C ALA A 745 -22.62 -10.33 -51.59
N GLY A 746 -21.94 -11.48 -51.57
CA GLY A 746 -21.07 -11.90 -50.47
C GLY A 746 -19.69 -12.32 -50.97
N GLY A 747 -18.64 -11.83 -50.29
CA GLY A 747 -17.25 -12.09 -50.62
C GLY A 747 -16.55 -12.95 -49.56
N ASN A 748 -15.81 -13.96 -50.02
CA ASN A 748 -14.91 -14.72 -49.16
C ASN A 748 -13.51 -14.10 -49.15
N TYR A 749 -12.82 -14.14 -48.01
CA TYR A 749 -11.45 -13.66 -47.88
C TYR A 749 -10.51 -14.36 -48.86
N TRP A 750 -10.67 -15.66 -49.06
CA TRP A 750 -10.06 -16.42 -50.16
C TRP A 750 -11.15 -17.14 -50.94
N SER A 751 -11.13 -17.08 -52.29
CA SER A 751 -11.95 -17.86 -53.24
C SER A 751 -12.77 -17.00 -54.19
N THR A 752 -14.02 -16.69 -53.83
CA THR A 752 -15.03 -16.20 -54.77
C THR A 752 -15.89 -15.13 -54.13
N VAL A 753 -16.41 -14.26 -54.98
CA VAL A 753 -17.54 -13.38 -54.69
C VAL A 753 -18.77 -13.94 -55.40
N SER A 754 -19.91 -13.99 -54.71
CA SER A 754 -21.14 -14.60 -55.23
C SER A 754 -22.35 -13.70 -55.01
N ILE A 755 -23.29 -13.71 -55.97
CA ILE A 755 -24.55 -12.97 -55.91
C ILE A 755 -25.69 -13.96 -55.67
N TYR A 756 -26.62 -13.60 -54.79
CA TYR A 756 -27.73 -14.41 -54.34
C TYR A 756 -29.05 -13.66 -54.43
N SER A 757 -30.10 -14.32 -54.91
CA SER A 757 -31.47 -13.79 -54.87
C SER A 757 -32.22 -14.38 -53.70
N ALA A 758 -32.65 -13.53 -52.76
CA ALA A 758 -33.45 -13.96 -51.61
C ALA A 758 -34.91 -14.28 -52.00
N VAL A 759 -35.41 -13.70 -53.11
CA VAL A 759 -36.68 -14.08 -53.76
C VAL A 759 -36.64 -15.54 -54.20
N ASN A 760 -35.58 -15.93 -54.92
CA ASN A 760 -35.42 -17.28 -55.47
C ASN A 760 -34.79 -18.27 -54.46
N LYS A 761 -34.18 -17.76 -53.39
CA LYS A 761 -33.39 -18.50 -52.39
C LYS A 761 -32.28 -19.32 -53.04
N SER A 762 -31.59 -18.72 -54.00
CA SER A 762 -30.56 -19.36 -54.81
C SER A 762 -29.44 -18.41 -55.16
N GLN A 763 -28.24 -18.96 -55.35
CA GLN A 763 -27.12 -18.26 -55.95
C GLN A 763 -27.39 -18.01 -57.44
N LEU A 764 -27.22 -16.76 -57.88
CA LEU A 764 -27.34 -16.37 -59.29
C LEU A 764 -26.02 -16.56 -60.02
N ALA A 765 -24.94 -15.98 -59.51
CA ALA A 765 -23.63 -15.98 -60.16
C ALA A 765 -22.48 -16.08 -59.14
N THR A 766 -21.27 -16.31 -59.65
CA THR A 766 -20.03 -16.30 -58.87
C THR A 766 -18.84 -15.97 -59.77
N VAL A 767 -17.84 -15.32 -59.20
CA VAL A 767 -16.56 -15.02 -59.85
C VAL A 767 -15.41 -15.34 -58.89
N GLU A 768 -14.32 -15.89 -59.43
CA GLU A 768 -13.09 -16.11 -58.66
C GLU A 768 -12.32 -14.79 -58.54
N VAL A 769 -11.96 -14.43 -57.32
CA VAL A 769 -11.16 -13.25 -56.97
C VAL A 769 -10.08 -13.73 -56.01
N PHE A 770 -8.84 -13.27 -56.17
CA PHE A 770 -7.71 -13.89 -55.48
C PHE A 770 -7.87 -13.83 -53.95
N ASN A 771 -8.16 -12.65 -53.42
CA ASN A 771 -8.60 -12.45 -52.05
C ASN A 771 -9.41 -11.18 -51.85
N THR A 772 -10.61 -11.28 -51.27
CA THR A 772 -11.54 -10.16 -51.18
C THR A 772 -11.37 -9.41 -49.85
N CYS A 773 -11.10 -8.11 -49.93
CA CYS A 773 -11.05 -7.25 -48.75
C CYS A 773 -12.28 -6.39 -48.57
N SER A 774 -12.75 -5.81 -49.67
CA SER A 774 -13.85 -4.86 -49.69
C SER A 774 -14.75 -5.16 -50.90
N ILE A 775 -16.06 -4.94 -50.75
CA ILE A 775 -17.00 -4.94 -51.87
C ILE A 775 -18.00 -3.80 -51.68
N ASN A 776 -18.43 -3.18 -52.78
CA ASN A 776 -19.49 -2.19 -52.79
C ASN A 776 -20.39 -2.39 -54.02
N THR A 777 -21.56 -1.77 -54.01
CA THR A 777 -22.50 -1.75 -55.14
C THR A 777 -22.55 -0.35 -55.73
N MET A 778 -22.74 -0.24 -57.03
CA MET A 778 -23.05 1.04 -57.66
C MET A 778 -23.63 0.85 -59.05
N ASN A 779 -24.37 1.83 -59.56
CA ASN A 779 -24.85 1.81 -60.94
C ASN A 779 -23.82 2.51 -61.85
N LEU A 780 -23.01 1.73 -62.58
CA LEU A 780 -21.87 2.26 -63.36
C LEU A 780 -22.28 2.83 -64.71
N ASP A 781 -23.37 2.36 -65.29
CA ASP A 781 -23.77 2.70 -66.66
C ASP A 781 -25.16 3.36 -66.77
N ASP A 782 -25.71 3.78 -65.62
CA ASP A 782 -26.99 4.44 -65.45
C ASP A 782 -28.15 3.62 -66.06
N ASP A 783 -28.03 2.29 -65.95
CA ASP A 783 -29.06 1.32 -66.35
C ASP A 783 -29.92 0.89 -65.14
N ALA A 784 -30.74 -0.15 -65.29
CA ALA A 784 -31.61 -0.57 -64.18
C ALA A 784 -30.90 -1.50 -63.19
N ALA A 785 -29.80 -2.12 -63.60
CA ALA A 785 -29.04 -3.07 -62.83
C ALA A 785 -27.83 -2.38 -62.18
N ASP A 786 -27.54 -2.73 -60.94
CA ASP A 786 -26.31 -2.30 -60.29
C ASP A 786 -25.12 -3.19 -60.71
N GLU A 787 -23.92 -2.62 -60.64
CA GLU A 787 -22.66 -3.30 -60.74
C GLU A 787 -22.02 -3.58 -59.38
N LEU A 788 -21.25 -4.66 -59.33
CA LEU A 788 -20.49 -5.06 -58.16
C LEU A 788 -19.04 -4.61 -58.29
N VAL A 789 -18.56 -3.83 -57.32
CA VAL A 789 -17.16 -3.43 -57.21
C VAL A 789 -16.48 -4.28 -56.14
N VAL A 790 -15.29 -4.80 -56.45
CA VAL A 790 -14.53 -5.71 -55.59
C VAL A 790 -13.09 -5.24 -55.45
N GLY A 791 -12.64 -5.07 -54.21
CA GLY A 791 -11.26 -4.71 -53.86
C GLY A 791 -10.49 -5.90 -53.30
N GLU A 792 -9.30 -6.14 -53.86
CA GLU A 792 -8.43 -7.22 -53.43
C GLU A 792 -7.53 -6.85 -52.23
N CYS A 793 -7.26 -7.84 -51.37
CA CYS A 793 -6.43 -7.63 -50.18
C CYS A 793 -4.93 -7.53 -50.48
N GLN A 794 -4.38 -8.39 -51.34
CA GLN A 794 -2.90 -8.45 -51.48
C GLN A 794 -2.37 -7.74 -52.71
N SER A 795 -3.12 -7.72 -53.81
CA SER A 795 -2.68 -7.14 -55.06
C SER A 795 -2.92 -5.63 -55.13
N GLY A 796 -3.91 -5.12 -54.39
CA GLY A 796 -4.42 -3.76 -54.57
C GLY A 796 -5.34 -3.59 -55.78
N GLU A 797 -5.72 -4.68 -56.46
CA GLU A 797 -6.59 -4.60 -57.62
C GLU A 797 -8.03 -4.28 -57.21
N VAL A 798 -8.66 -3.39 -57.97
CA VAL A 798 -10.09 -3.10 -57.88
C VAL A 798 -10.74 -3.52 -59.19
N HIS A 799 -11.84 -4.25 -59.10
CA HIS A 799 -12.57 -4.82 -60.22
C HIS A 799 -14.02 -4.34 -60.20
N ALA A 800 -14.62 -4.17 -61.37
CA ALA A 800 -16.07 -4.01 -61.50
C ALA A 800 -16.67 -5.12 -62.36
N TYR A 801 -17.83 -5.63 -61.94
CA TYR A 801 -18.54 -6.71 -62.60
C TYR A 801 -20.00 -6.36 -62.84
N ASN A 802 -20.49 -6.67 -64.03
CA ASN A 802 -21.92 -6.65 -64.35
C ASN A 802 -22.45 -8.10 -64.39
N LEU A 803 -23.67 -8.30 -63.88
CA LEU A 803 -24.36 -9.59 -63.91
C LEU A 803 -25.12 -9.79 -65.24
N ASN A 804 -24.53 -10.57 -66.13
CA ASN A 804 -25.12 -10.90 -67.42
C ASN A 804 -25.58 -12.36 -67.49
N SER A 805 -26.90 -12.59 -67.57
CA SER A 805 -27.47 -13.95 -67.75
C SER A 805 -26.98 -14.97 -66.71
N ASN A 806 -26.92 -14.56 -65.43
CA ASN A 806 -26.40 -15.36 -64.30
C ASN A 806 -24.88 -15.63 -64.32
N GLU A 807 -24.11 -14.83 -65.05
CA GLU A 807 -22.64 -14.85 -65.02
C GLU A 807 -22.11 -13.43 -64.73
N LEU A 808 -21.09 -13.32 -63.87
CA LEU A 808 -20.43 -12.04 -63.61
C LEU A 808 -19.34 -11.81 -64.66
N SER A 809 -19.49 -10.75 -65.45
CA SER A 809 -18.51 -10.34 -66.46
C SER A 809 -17.76 -9.09 -66.01
N GLU A 810 -16.42 -9.15 -66.00
CA GLU A 810 -15.58 -8.00 -65.67
C GLU A 810 -15.77 -6.89 -66.71
N ILE A 811 -16.03 -5.68 -66.24
CA ILE A 811 -16.16 -4.46 -67.03
C ILE A 811 -14.78 -3.82 -67.17
N TRP A 812 -14.13 -3.60 -66.03
CA TRP A 812 -12.78 -3.06 -65.92
C TRP A 812 -12.08 -3.63 -64.68
N SER A 813 -10.76 -3.55 -64.69
CA SER A 813 -9.89 -3.80 -63.55
C SER A 813 -8.81 -2.73 -63.48
N LEU A 814 -8.46 -2.34 -62.25
CA LEU A 814 -7.48 -1.30 -61.95
C LEU A 814 -6.44 -1.86 -60.99
N TYR A 815 -5.19 -1.96 -61.47
CA TYR A 815 -4.08 -2.35 -60.63
C TYR A 815 -3.48 -1.15 -59.91
N THR A 816 -3.47 -1.20 -58.57
CA THR A 816 -2.72 -0.27 -57.73
C THR A 816 -1.56 -1.00 -57.05
N PRO A 817 -0.32 -0.47 -57.06
CA PRO A 817 0.86 -1.19 -56.59
C PRO A 817 1.03 -1.18 -55.05
N HIS A 818 -0.07 -1.29 -54.29
CA HIS A 818 -0.08 -1.32 -52.81
C HIS A 818 -1.12 -2.35 -52.34
N SER A 819 -0.91 -2.98 -51.19
CA SER A 819 -1.85 -3.99 -50.68
C SER A 819 -2.93 -3.36 -49.78
N GLY A 820 -4.05 -4.05 -49.59
CA GLY A 820 -5.04 -3.74 -48.56
C GLY A 820 -6.08 -2.71 -48.99
N VAL A 821 -6.84 -2.99 -50.05
CA VAL A 821 -8.03 -2.18 -50.40
C VAL A 821 -9.02 -2.21 -49.23
N SER A 822 -9.32 -1.06 -48.65
CA SER A 822 -10.22 -0.95 -47.49
C SER A 822 -11.34 0.04 -47.73
N SER A 823 -12.54 -0.32 -47.25
CA SER A 823 -13.72 0.54 -47.19
C SER A 823 -14.05 1.23 -48.52
N LEU A 824 -14.20 0.47 -49.61
CA LEU A 824 -14.71 0.99 -50.88
C LEU A 824 -16.00 1.77 -50.64
N THR A 825 -16.03 3.01 -51.10
CA THR A 825 -17.13 3.96 -50.94
C THR A 825 -17.43 4.59 -52.29
N VAL A 826 -18.71 4.85 -52.57
CA VAL A 826 -19.16 5.47 -53.81
C VAL A 826 -20.01 6.69 -53.44
N GLY A 827 -19.81 7.80 -54.16
CA GLY A 827 -20.64 9.00 -54.06
C GLY A 827 -19.96 10.22 -54.69
N ASP A 828 -20.78 11.19 -55.09
CA ASP A 828 -20.36 12.52 -55.58
C ASP A 828 -19.64 13.30 -54.46
N SER A 829 -18.33 13.17 -54.41
CA SER A 829 -17.47 13.67 -53.32
C SER A 829 -16.74 14.95 -53.68
N ASP A 830 -16.71 15.32 -54.96
CA ASP A 830 -16.20 16.62 -55.42
C ASP A 830 -17.29 17.60 -55.90
N ASN A 831 -18.56 17.20 -55.81
CA ASN A 831 -19.74 18.02 -56.08
C ASN A 831 -19.86 18.45 -57.55
N ASP A 832 -19.40 17.62 -58.47
CA ASP A 832 -19.54 17.85 -59.91
C ASP A 832 -20.82 17.25 -60.52
N GLY A 833 -21.55 16.45 -59.73
CA GLY A 833 -22.82 15.81 -60.08
C GLY A 833 -22.69 14.37 -60.57
N GLU A 834 -21.49 13.80 -60.61
CA GLU A 834 -21.22 12.39 -60.91
C GLU A 834 -20.57 11.69 -59.70
N ASP A 835 -20.72 10.37 -59.57
CA ASP A 835 -20.15 9.64 -58.43
C ASP A 835 -18.66 9.31 -58.61
N GLU A 836 -17.88 9.44 -57.53
CA GLU A 836 -16.52 8.91 -57.43
C GLU A 836 -16.44 7.61 -56.63
N LEU A 837 -15.34 6.88 -56.84
CA LEU A 837 -14.95 5.73 -56.02
C LEU A 837 -13.80 6.14 -55.09
N GLN A 838 -13.99 5.95 -53.78
CA GLN A 838 -12.96 6.21 -52.76
C GLN A 838 -12.55 4.92 -52.02
N TRP A 839 -11.26 4.75 -51.76
CA TRP A 839 -10.76 3.62 -50.95
C TRP A 839 -9.40 3.90 -50.29
N GLY A 840 -9.11 3.13 -49.25
CA GLY A 840 -7.80 3.08 -48.63
C GLY A 840 -6.90 2.00 -49.22
N LEU A 841 -5.59 2.23 -49.17
CA LEU A 841 -4.52 1.27 -49.53
C LEU A 841 -3.38 1.35 -48.50
N GLY A 842 -2.52 0.32 -48.46
CA GLY A 842 -1.29 0.25 -47.65
C GLY A 842 -1.46 -0.51 -46.33
N THR A 843 -2.70 -0.72 -45.88
CA THR A 843 -3.02 -1.21 -44.52
C THR A 843 -2.50 -2.61 -44.18
N MET A 844 -2.10 -3.39 -45.18
CA MET A 844 -1.61 -4.77 -45.05
C MET A 844 -0.11 -4.94 -45.33
N ASP A 845 0.60 -3.88 -45.71
CA ASP A 845 2.05 -3.90 -45.89
C ASP A 845 2.75 -2.94 -44.93
N THR A 846 4.07 -2.75 -45.12
CA THR A 846 4.86 -1.85 -44.29
C THR A 846 5.06 -0.48 -44.96
N GLY A 847 4.59 -0.31 -46.20
CA GLY A 847 4.70 0.95 -46.94
C GLY A 847 3.75 2.02 -46.42
N GLU A 848 3.67 3.12 -47.15
CA GLU A 848 2.75 4.21 -46.81
C GLU A 848 1.29 3.83 -47.08
N ASP A 849 0.42 4.30 -46.20
CA ASP A 849 -1.02 4.26 -46.41
C ASP A 849 -1.45 5.38 -47.37
N ARG A 850 -2.35 5.07 -48.31
CA ARG A 850 -2.80 6.03 -49.32
C ARG A 850 -4.31 6.07 -49.47
N PHE A 851 -4.86 7.27 -49.43
CA PHE A 851 -6.24 7.54 -49.79
C PHE A 851 -6.35 7.77 -51.31
N ILE A 852 -7.23 7.04 -51.98
CA ILE A 852 -7.43 7.11 -53.43
C ILE A 852 -8.85 7.57 -53.72
N VAL A 853 -8.97 8.45 -54.72
CA VAL A 853 -10.23 8.86 -55.34
C VAL A 853 -10.11 8.68 -56.85
N ALA A 854 -11.12 8.10 -57.46
CA ALA A 854 -11.15 7.88 -58.90
C ALA A 854 -12.47 8.34 -59.51
N ASP A 855 -12.34 8.99 -60.67
CA ASP A 855 -13.43 9.25 -61.59
C ASP A 855 -13.93 7.93 -62.15
N ILE A 856 -15.25 7.79 -62.15
CA ILE A 856 -15.89 6.57 -62.64
C ILE A 856 -16.44 6.81 -64.05
N GLY A 857 -16.07 5.93 -64.97
CA GLY A 857 -16.66 5.86 -66.31
C GLY A 857 -17.21 4.48 -66.60
N ILE A 858 -18.13 4.40 -67.57
CA ILE A 858 -18.84 3.17 -67.96
C ILE A 858 -17.91 1.96 -68.18
N ASN A 859 -16.73 2.17 -68.80
CA ASN A 859 -15.79 1.07 -69.11
C ASN A 859 -14.37 1.34 -68.61
N THR A 860 -14.17 2.40 -67.84
CA THR A 860 -12.86 2.87 -67.40
C THR A 860 -12.99 3.50 -66.03
N ILE A 861 -11.96 3.33 -65.20
CA ILE A 861 -11.80 4.05 -63.95
C ILE A 861 -10.49 4.82 -64.03
N ASP A 862 -10.54 6.12 -63.73
CA ASP A 862 -9.40 7.02 -63.84
C ASP A 862 -9.11 7.62 -62.46
N ILE A 863 -7.98 7.22 -61.86
CA ILE A 863 -7.55 7.81 -60.58
C ILE A 863 -7.32 9.31 -60.79
N LYS A 864 -8.00 10.15 -60.00
CA LYS A 864 -7.81 11.60 -60.04
C LYS A 864 -6.33 11.87 -59.79
N GLN A 865 -5.67 12.65 -60.68
CA GLN A 865 -4.26 13.05 -60.51
C GLN A 865 -4.15 14.09 -59.40
N THR A 866 -4.49 13.71 -58.17
CA THR A 866 -4.24 14.53 -57.00
C THR A 866 -2.76 14.45 -56.64
N LEU A 867 -2.26 15.45 -55.91
CA LEU A 867 -1.01 15.26 -55.18
C LEU A 867 -1.20 14.04 -54.26
N PRO A 868 -0.26 13.07 -54.21
CA PRO A 868 -0.38 11.96 -53.28
C PRO A 868 -0.62 12.51 -51.89
N THR A 869 -1.67 12.05 -51.21
CA THR A 869 -1.88 12.38 -49.79
C THR A 869 -0.68 11.80 -49.03
N ILE A 870 0.19 12.67 -48.53
CA ILE A 870 1.37 12.24 -47.80
C ILE A 870 0.93 11.81 -46.40
N GLN A 871 1.19 10.56 -46.04
CA GLN A 871 0.95 10.07 -44.68
C GLN A 871 1.88 10.78 -43.69
N LEU A 872 1.31 11.33 -42.61
CA LEU A 872 2.03 12.08 -41.58
C LEU A 872 2.03 11.28 -40.27
N ASP A 873 3.20 10.77 -39.87
CA ASP A 873 3.27 9.75 -38.81
C ASP A 873 3.31 10.33 -37.39
N SER A 874 3.89 11.52 -37.23
CA SER A 874 4.05 12.18 -35.93
C SER A 874 4.25 13.69 -36.09
N PHE A 875 3.98 14.44 -35.02
CA PHE A 875 3.98 15.89 -35.04
C PHE A 875 4.78 16.46 -33.88
N SER A 876 5.43 17.60 -34.12
CA SER A 876 6.16 18.38 -33.11
C SER A 876 5.85 19.86 -33.29
N SER A 877 5.49 20.53 -32.20
CA SER A 877 5.10 21.95 -32.22
C SER A 877 6.33 22.85 -32.16
N ALA A 878 6.53 23.66 -33.21
CA ALA A 878 7.67 24.56 -33.30
C ALA A 878 7.38 25.96 -32.71
N GLY A 879 6.12 26.40 -32.76
CA GLY A 879 5.67 27.72 -32.30
C GLY A 879 4.84 28.45 -33.35
N TRP A 880 4.61 29.74 -33.14
CA TRP A 880 3.93 30.61 -34.10
C TRP A 880 4.95 31.51 -34.80
N SER A 881 4.74 31.76 -36.09
CA SER A 881 5.63 32.65 -36.83
C SER A 881 4.93 33.37 -37.98
N THR A 882 5.47 34.54 -38.33
CA THR A 882 5.01 35.33 -39.48
C THR A 882 5.59 34.74 -40.74
N ILE A 883 4.77 34.13 -41.59
CA ILE A 883 5.23 33.52 -42.85
C ILE A 883 5.41 34.60 -43.91
N THR A 884 4.41 35.45 -44.10
CA THR A 884 4.48 36.62 -45.00
C THR A 884 3.82 37.84 -44.35
N ASP A 885 3.83 39.00 -45.02
CA ASP A 885 3.32 40.26 -44.46
C ASP A 885 1.87 40.11 -43.96
N ASN A 886 1.67 40.19 -42.64
CA ASN A 886 0.38 39.99 -41.96
C ASN A 886 -0.20 38.57 -42.03
N ASP A 887 0.65 37.55 -42.21
CA ASP A 887 0.27 36.13 -42.27
C ASP A 887 1.00 35.34 -41.18
N GLU A 888 0.48 35.39 -39.95
CA GLU A 888 0.99 34.58 -38.83
C GLU A 888 0.33 33.20 -38.84
N LYS A 889 1.15 32.15 -38.76
CA LYS A 889 0.70 30.76 -38.72
C LYS A 889 1.33 30.00 -37.57
N ALA A 890 0.64 28.97 -37.12
CA ALA A 890 1.24 27.92 -36.32
C ALA A 890 2.17 27.08 -37.19
N VAL A 891 3.30 26.65 -36.64
CA VAL A 891 4.32 25.87 -37.33
C VAL A 891 4.52 24.55 -36.61
N PHE A 892 4.40 23.47 -37.36
CA PHE A 892 4.64 22.11 -36.91
C PHE A 892 5.76 21.48 -37.75
N PHE A 893 6.60 20.71 -37.10
CA PHE A 893 7.57 19.83 -37.73
C PHE A 893 7.01 18.41 -37.75
N VAL A 894 7.07 17.76 -38.91
CA VAL A 894 6.68 16.36 -39.10
C VAL A 894 7.97 15.56 -39.21
N PRO A 895 8.40 14.84 -38.16
CA PRO A 895 9.70 14.17 -38.15
C PRO A 895 9.81 13.02 -39.14
N GLN A 896 8.69 12.34 -39.43
CA GLN A 896 8.62 11.15 -40.26
C GLN A 896 7.33 11.13 -41.08
N THR A 897 7.42 10.61 -42.31
CA THR A 897 6.27 10.43 -43.21
C THR A 897 6.31 9.05 -43.87
N GLY A 898 5.19 8.62 -44.45
CA GLY A 898 5.09 7.39 -45.24
C GLY A 898 5.46 6.14 -44.45
N SER A 899 4.79 5.90 -43.32
CA SER A 899 5.08 4.78 -42.40
C SER A 899 6.53 4.75 -41.91
N GLY A 900 7.16 5.92 -41.80
CA GLY A 900 8.53 6.12 -41.35
C GLY A 900 9.61 5.80 -42.38
N TYR A 901 9.24 5.54 -43.65
CA TYR A 901 10.20 5.34 -44.74
C TYR A 901 10.64 6.64 -45.40
N ASP A 902 9.78 7.67 -45.36
CA ASP A 902 10.08 8.99 -45.87
C ASP A 902 10.46 9.96 -44.74
N GLY A 903 11.13 11.03 -45.15
CA GLY A 903 11.79 11.93 -44.23
C GLY A 903 10.90 13.04 -43.67
N SER A 904 11.54 14.05 -43.09
CA SER A 904 10.85 15.13 -42.40
C SER A 904 10.28 16.19 -43.33
N ARG A 905 9.24 16.87 -42.85
CA ARG A 905 8.53 17.98 -43.50
C ARG A 905 8.17 19.06 -42.50
N VAL A 906 7.81 20.24 -43.00
CA VAL A 906 7.27 21.35 -42.21
C VAL A 906 5.83 21.60 -42.64
N LEU A 907 4.96 21.82 -41.66
CA LEU A 907 3.56 22.17 -41.86
C LEU A 907 3.28 23.52 -41.21
N THR A 908 2.66 24.43 -41.97
CA THR A 908 2.17 25.70 -41.43
C THR A 908 0.65 25.70 -41.45
N MET A 909 0.00 26.14 -40.37
CA MET A 909 -1.44 26.13 -40.20
C MET A 909 -1.96 27.52 -39.81
N ALA A 910 -2.91 28.03 -40.58
CA ALA A 910 -3.60 29.28 -40.30
C ALA A 910 -4.68 29.10 -39.22
N THR A 911 -5.22 30.20 -38.71
CA THR A 911 -6.23 30.19 -37.62
C THR A 911 -7.59 29.63 -38.04
N ASP A 912 -7.84 29.50 -39.34
CA ASP A 912 -9.04 28.84 -39.89
C ASP A 912 -8.84 27.33 -40.13
N GLY A 913 -7.65 26.80 -39.83
CA GLY A 913 -7.32 25.38 -40.03
C GLY A 913 -6.82 25.02 -41.42
N SER A 914 -6.74 25.98 -42.35
CA SER A 914 -6.05 25.76 -43.62
C SER A 914 -4.56 25.57 -43.37
N TYR A 915 -3.95 24.58 -44.04
CA TYR A 915 -2.55 24.26 -43.83
C TYR A 915 -1.79 24.09 -45.15
N GLN A 916 -0.47 24.27 -45.07
CA GLN A 916 0.48 24.05 -46.16
C GLN A 916 1.57 23.10 -45.68
N LEU A 917 1.87 22.09 -46.49
CA LEU A 917 2.93 21.10 -46.23
C LEU A 917 4.10 21.34 -47.20
N SER A 918 5.33 21.30 -46.67
CA SER A 918 6.54 21.40 -47.47
C SER A 918 6.82 20.12 -48.27
N GLU A 919 7.71 20.22 -49.25
CA GLU A 919 8.42 19.04 -49.76
C GLU A 919 9.24 18.36 -48.65
N GLN A 920 9.70 17.13 -48.89
CA GLN A 920 10.63 16.48 -47.98
C GLN A 920 11.93 17.29 -47.89
N ILE A 921 12.27 17.74 -46.67
CA ILE A 921 13.41 18.63 -46.43
C ILE A 921 14.68 17.88 -46.00
N SER A 922 14.54 16.67 -45.47
CA SER A 922 15.64 15.85 -44.92
C SER A 922 15.20 14.40 -44.78
N SER A 923 16.10 13.41 -44.79
CA SER A 923 15.72 12.02 -44.50
C SER A 923 15.30 11.81 -43.02
N ASN A 924 15.78 12.69 -42.13
CA ASN A 924 15.58 12.65 -40.68
C ASN A 924 15.75 11.26 -40.06
N TRP A 925 16.80 10.54 -40.49
CA TRP A 925 16.97 9.11 -40.23
C TRP A 925 17.07 8.76 -38.73
N ASP A 926 17.55 9.70 -37.90
CA ASP A 926 17.68 9.58 -36.45
C ASP A 926 16.40 9.95 -35.69
N LYS A 927 15.37 10.40 -36.40
CA LYS A 927 14.05 10.75 -35.86
C LYS A 927 14.06 11.90 -34.85
N SER A 928 15.04 12.80 -34.95
CA SER A 928 15.04 14.05 -34.18
C SER A 928 13.75 14.83 -34.43
N PHE A 929 13.15 15.38 -33.38
CA PHE A 929 11.83 16.00 -33.47
C PHE A 929 11.74 17.41 -32.85
N HIS A 930 12.75 17.88 -32.12
CA HIS A 930 12.71 19.22 -31.52
C HIS A 930 13.00 20.30 -32.56
N THR A 931 12.13 21.30 -32.62
CA THR A 931 12.29 22.48 -33.47
C THR A 931 11.78 23.72 -32.75
N VAL A 932 12.22 24.90 -33.19
CA VAL A 932 11.75 26.17 -32.63
C VAL A 932 11.70 27.23 -33.72
N THR A 933 10.63 28.02 -33.72
CA THR A 933 10.49 29.19 -34.59
C THR A 933 11.15 30.41 -33.97
N THR A 934 11.77 31.25 -34.80
CA THR A 934 12.36 32.55 -34.44
C THR A 934 12.32 33.48 -35.65
N ASP A 935 12.67 34.76 -35.52
CA ASP A 935 13.01 35.65 -36.65
C ASP A 935 14.44 36.15 -36.37
N TYR A 936 15.43 35.27 -36.60
CA TYR A 936 16.78 35.51 -36.07
C TYR A 936 17.49 36.67 -36.79
N ASN A 937 17.11 36.94 -38.04
CA ASN A 937 17.74 37.95 -38.88
C ASN A 937 16.99 39.29 -38.87
N HIS A 938 15.85 39.36 -38.16
CA HIS A 938 14.96 40.52 -38.07
C HIS A 938 14.48 41.04 -39.43
N ASP A 939 14.24 40.15 -40.39
CA ASP A 939 13.70 40.52 -41.70
C ASP A 939 12.17 40.64 -41.71
N GLY A 940 11.53 40.26 -40.59
CA GLY A 940 10.08 40.32 -40.38
C GLY A 940 9.37 39.01 -40.73
N PHE A 941 10.10 37.99 -41.20
CA PHE A 941 9.59 36.67 -41.51
C PHE A 941 10.25 35.60 -40.64
N GLY A 942 9.49 34.56 -40.38
CA GLY A 942 9.91 33.46 -39.54
C GLY A 942 10.97 32.56 -40.13
N ASP A 943 11.90 32.17 -39.29
CA ASP A 943 12.84 31.07 -39.45
C ASP A 943 12.49 29.90 -38.53
N LEU A 944 12.97 28.72 -38.92
CA LEU A 944 12.87 27.49 -38.16
C LEU A 944 14.28 26.95 -37.90
N LEU A 945 14.61 26.71 -36.64
CA LEU A 945 15.77 25.90 -36.27
C LEU A 945 15.32 24.44 -36.16
N LEU A 946 15.99 23.56 -36.90
CA LEU A 946 15.54 22.18 -37.06
C LEU A 946 16.70 21.19 -37.29
N PRO A 947 16.48 19.89 -36.99
CA PRO A 947 17.37 18.84 -37.43
C PRO A 947 17.22 18.59 -38.93
N THR A 948 18.35 18.43 -39.62
CA THR A 948 18.42 18.09 -41.05
C THR A 948 19.39 16.93 -41.23
N THR A 949 18.96 15.72 -40.86
CA THR A 949 19.82 14.54 -40.82
C THR A 949 19.65 13.67 -42.08
N ASP A 950 20.76 13.32 -42.75
CA ASP A 950 20.77 12.63 -44.03
C ASP A 950 21.56 11.32 -43.95
N TYR A 951 20.90 10.17 -44.12
CA TYR A 951 21.56 8.86 -44.30
C TYR A 951 22.76 8.61 -43.37
N TYR A 952 22.54 8.71 -42.05
CA TYR A 952 23.54 8.61 -40.97
C TYR A 952 24.28 9.89 -40.58
N ASP A 953 24.16 10.98 -41.34
CA ASP A 953 24.84 12.24 -41.05
C ASP A 953 23.90 13.25 -40.37
N GLY A 954 24.13 13.54 -39.10
CA GLY A 954 23.39 14.55 -38.34
C GLY A 954 23.85 15.99 -38.64
N ARG A 955 22.90 16.92 -38.74
CA ARG A 955 23.13 18.37 -38.84
C ARG A 955 21.97 19.13 -38.19
N MET A 956 22.26 20.31 -37.68
CA MET A 956 21.27 21.35 -37.40
C MET A 956 21.26 22.36 -38.56
N GLY A 957 20.06 22.82 -38.95
CA GLY A 957 19.84 23.84 -39.96
C GLY A 957 18.95 24.99 -39.46
N VAL A 958 19.08 26.14 -40.13
CA VAL A 958 18.23 27.32 -39.97
C VAL A 958 17.57 27.58 -41.33
N MET A 959 16.24 27.46 -41.36
CA MET A 959 15.45 27.51 -42.59
C MET A 959 14.43 28.64 -42.54
N GLN A 960 14.38 29.45 -43.59
CA GLN A 960 13.33 30.44 -43.78
C GLN A 960 11.98 29.76 -44.05
N LEU A 961 10.92 30.14 -43.35
CA LEU A 961 9.63 29.47 -43.45
C LEU A 961 8.83 29.79 -44.73
N PHE A 962 9.01 30.96 -45.33
CA PHE A 962 8.18 31.36 -46.48
C PHE A 962 8.60 30.74 -47.82
N ASP A 963 9.88 30.38 -47.97
CA ASP A 963 10.41 29.74 -49.18
C ASP A 963 11.20 28.45 -48.93
N TYR A 964 11.29 28.02 -47.66
CA TYR A 964 12.01 26.81 -47.23
C TYR A 964 13.51 26.82 -47.55
N SER A 965 14.11 27.98 -47.80
CA SER A 965 15.55 28.10 -48.06
C SER A 965 16.36 28.04 -46.77
N PHE A 966 17.52 27.38 -46.81
CA PHE A 966 18.42 27.32 -45.66
C PHE A 966 19.37 28.52 -45.65
N HIS A 967 19.32 29.32 -44.57
CA HIS A 967 20.29 30.38 -44.31
C HIS A 967 21.63 29.82 -43.86
N TRP A 968 21.58 28.81 -43.00
CA TRP A 968 22.76 28.18 -42.41
C TRP A 968 22.52 26.70 -42.10
N GLN A 969 23.58 25.91 -42.18
CA GLN A 969 23.62 24.53 -41.70
C GLN A 969 24.96 24.23 -41.04
N SER A 970 24.91 23.47 -39.94
CA SER A 970 26.10 22.97 -39.26
C SER A 970 26.86 21.93 -40.12
N THR A 971 28.14 21.70 -39.79
CA THR A 971 28.96 20.71 -40.48
C THR A 971 28.43 19.28 -40.24
N THR A 972 28.34 18.53 -41.33
CA THR A 972 27.98 17.11 -41.38
C THR A 972 28.81 16.23 -40.44
N SER A 973 28.15 15.38 -39.65
CA SER A 973 28.81 14.40 -38.78
C SER A 973 27.98 13.14 -38.59
N SER A 974 28.58 11.97 -38.83
CA SER A 974 27.93 10.67 -38.61
C SER A 974 27.83 10.26 -37.14
N GLN A 975 28.30 11.11 -36.23
CA GLN A 975 28.21 10.94 -34.77
C GLN A 975 27.25 11.93 -34.14
N SER A 976 26.64 12.81 -34.94
CA SER A 976 25.72 13.81 -34.44
C SER A 976 24.33 13.22 -34.25
N ASP A 977 23.72 13.60 -33.13
CA ASP A 977 22.41 13.17 -32.65
C ASP A 977 21.72 14.42 -32.10
N ILE A 978 20.89 15.06 -32.92
CA ILE A 978 20.35 16.39 -32.61
C ILE A 978 19.16 16.24 -31.67
N GLY A 979 19.37 16.65 -30.42
CA GLY A 979 18.34 16.66 -29.37
C GLY A 979 17.60 18.00 -29.31
N VAL A 980 17.37 18.49 -28.09
CA VAL A 980 16.68 19.77 -27.85
C VAL A 980 17.36 20.94 -28.55
N ILE A 981 16.57 21.83 -29.14
CA ILE A 981 16.99 23.06 -29.83
C ILE A 981 16.23 24.25 -29.23
N LYS A 982 16.95 25.33 -28.89
CA LYS A 982 16.38 26.60 -28.42
C LYS A 982 17.05 27.78 -29.12
N ALA A 983 16.29 28.85 -29.33
CA ALA A 983 16.77 30.13 -29.85
C ALA A 983 16.83 31.16 -28.71
N PHE A 984 17.96 31.84 -28.53
CA PHE A 984 18.13 32.86 -27.49
C PHE A 984 19.36 33.73 -27.77
N ASP A 985 19.26 35.06 -27.67
CA ASP A 985 20.40 36.00 -27.74
C ASP A 985 21.27 35.88 -26.47
N ILE A 986 22.13 34.85 -26.41
CA ILE A 986 22.93 34.56 -25.22
C ILE A 986 24.19 35.43 -25.15
N ASN A 987 24.68 35.90 -26.30
CA ASN A 987 25.86 36.74 -26.38
C ASN A 987 25.53 38.26 -26.21
N GLN A 988 24.26 38.64 -26.28
CA GLN A 988 23.70 39.99 -26.18
C GLN A 988 24.12 40.92 -27.33
N ASP A 989 24.19 40.38 -28.55
CA ASP A 989 24.48 41.14 -29.77
C ASP A 989 23.21 41.70 -30.47
N GLY A 990 22.03 41.29 -29.98
CA GLY A 990 20.74 41.70 -30.50
C GLY A 990 20.17 40.78 -31.58
N PHE A 991 20.75 39.60 -31.81
CA PHE A 991 20.20 38.56 -32.68
C PHE A 991 20.13 37.22 -31.93
N GLU A 992 19.12 36.40 -32.20
CA GLU A 992 19.01 35.09 -31.56
C GLU A 992 20.14 34.14 -31.99
N ASP A 993 20.81 33.54 -31.00
CA ASP A 993 21.76 32.46 -31.23
C ASP A 993 21.04 31.10 -31.21
N ALA A 994 21.64 30.11 -31.86
CA ALA A 994 21.21 28.73 -31.77
C ALA A 994 21.92 28.00 -30.62
N ILE A 995 21.14 27.47 -29.68
CA ILE A 995 21.64 26.59 -28.61
C ILE A 995 21.01 25.22 -28.81
N TYR A 996 21.82 24.18 -28.93
CA TYR A 996 21.29 22.83 -29.14
C TYR A 996 22.15 21.73 -28.52
N ALA A 997 21.49 20.62 -28.20
CA ALA A 997 22.13 19.39 -27.77
C ALA A 997 22.52 18.53 -28.98
N ASP A 998 23.76 18.07 -29.00
CA ASP A 998 24.30 17.09 -29.95
C ASP A 998 24.81 15.88 -29.15
N GLY A 999 23.90 14.94 -28.87
CA GLY A 999 24.04 13.84 -27.92
C GLY A 999 24.45 14.34 -26.53
N LYS A 1000 25.74 14.23 -26.22
CA LYS A 1000 26.34 14.67 -24.94
C LYS A 1000 26.98 16.06 -24.95
N THR A 1001 26.92 16.76 -26.09
CA THR A 1001 27.61 18.04 -26.27
C THR A 1001 26.59 19.16 -26.47
N LEU A 1002 26.64 20.17 -25.60
CA LEU A 1002 25.92 21.42 -25.80
C LEU A 1002 26.71 22.32 -26.76
N LYS A 1003 26.07 22.85 -27.79
CA LYS A 1003 26.66 23.79 -28.75
C LYS A 1003 25.89 25.10 -28.76
N ILE A 1004 26.63 26.21 -28.82
CA ILE A 1004 26.10 27.57 -28.95
C ILE A 1004 26.71 28.18 -30.21
N VAL A 1005 25.86 28.50 -31.19
CA VAL A 1005 26.25 29.00 -32.50
C VAL A 1005 25.60 30.34 -32.74
N ASN A 1006 26.42 31.33 -33.10
CA ASN A 1006 25.92 32.59 -33.62
C ASN A 1006 25.49 32.37 -35.07
N ILE A 1007 24.19 32.54 -35.33
CA ILE A 1007 23.61 32.24 -36.64
C ILE A 1007 23.99 33.32 -37.65
N GLU A 1008 23.98 34.59 -37.25
CA GLU A 1008 24.30 35.74 -38.10
C GLU A 1008 25.75 35.71 -38.60
N ASP A 1009 26.70 35.50 -37.69
CA ASP A 1009 28.13 35.35 -38.00
C ASP A 1009 28.49 33.94 -38.51
N GLN A 1010 27.53 33.00 -38.50
CA GLN A 1010 27.71 31.58 -38.84
C GLN A 1010 28.90 30.94 -38.12
N SER A 1011 29.05 31.25 -36.83
CA SER A 1011 30.25 30.91 -36.07
C SER A 1011 29.94 30.26 -34.71
N LEU A 1012 30.79 29.32 -34.28
CA LEU A 1012 30.65 28.68 -32.97
C LEU A 1012 31.11 29.64 -31.86
N ILE A 1013 30.20 29.99 -30.95
CA ILE A 1013 30.51 30.80 -29.77
C ILE A 1013 31.20 29.94 -28.70
N ALA A 1014 30.58 28.80 -28.36
CA ALA A 1014 31.09 27.88 -27.34
C ALA A 1014 30.49 26.48 -27.51
N GLN A 1015 31.17 25.49 -26.93
CA GLN A 1015 30.63 24.14 -26.76
C GLN A 1015 31.09 23.55 -25.42
N TYR A 1016 30.32 22.61 -24.88
CA TYR A 1016 30.66 21.87 -23.67
C TYR A 1016 30.20 20.43 -23.79
N SER A 1017 31.10 19.47 -23.54
CA SER A 1017 30.78 18.03 -23.61
C SER A 1017 30.70 17.42 -22.23
N PHE A 1018 29.66 16.63 -22.00
CA PHE A 1018 29.42 15.88 -20.78
C PHE A 1018 29.77 14.38 -20.95
N GLU A 1019 29.69 13.63 -19.85
CA GLU A 1019 29.87 12.17 -19.84
C GLU A 1019 28.60 11.40 -20.24
N SER A 1020 27.44 12.05 -20.17
CA SER A 1020 26.11 11.49 -20.48
C SER A 1020 25.37 12.37 -21.49
N ASN A 1021 24.37 11.80 -22.16
CA ASN A 1021 23.51 12.54 -23.10
C ASN A 1021 22.72 13.63 -22.38
N ILE A 1022 22.50 14.73 -23.09
CA ILE A 1022 21.69 15.85 -22.63
C ILE A 1022 20.22 15.51 -22.90
N THR A 1023 19.38 15.66 -21.87
CA THR A 1023 17.94 15.42 -21.98
C THR A 1023 17.20 16.72 -22.30
N ASP A 1024 17.50 17.80 -21.56
CA ASP A 1024 16.92 19.13 -21.78
C ASP A 1024 17.85 20.22 -21.21
N PHE A 1025 17.61 21.48 -21.55
CA PHE A 1025 18.33 22.61 -20.97
C PHE A 1025 17.50 23.89 -20.93
N ALA A 1026 17.73 24.77 -19.95
CA ALA A 1026 17.14 26.10 -19.86
C ALA A 1026 18.22 27.19 -19.93
N ILE A 1027 17.84 28.38 -20.41
CA ILE A 1027 18.76 29.50 -20.60
C ILE A 1027 18.29 30.68 -19.76
N ASN A 1028 19.12 31.15 -18.84
CA ASN A 1028 18.88 32.34 -18.01
C ASN A 1028 20.03 33.34 -18.22
N GLU A 1029 19.79 34.38 -19.01
CA GLU A 1029 20.82 35.32 -19.45
C GLU A 1029 22.04 34.59 -20.03
N LYS A 1030 23.22 34.70 -19.41
CA LYS A 1030 24.48 34.03 -19.82
C LYS A 1030 24.69 32.66 -19.18
N THR A 1031 23.68 32.13 -18.50
CA THR A 1031 23.74 30.85 -17.79
C THR A 1031 22.92 29.81 -18.55
N VAL A 1032 23.50 28.64 -18.78
CA VAL A 1032 22.79 27.49 -19.36
C VAL A 1032 22.73 26.38 -18.33
N ILE A 1033 21.53 25.93 -18.03
CA ILE A 1033 21.25 24.89 -17.04
C ILE A 1033 20.89 23.62 -17.81
N VAL A 1034 21.65 22.56 -17.62
CA VAL A 1034 21.61 21.36 -18.48
C VAL A 1034 21.25 20.14 -17.64
N ALA A 1035 20.15 19.46 -18.00
CA ALA A 1035 19.78 18.16 -17.46
C ALA A 1035 20.44 17.04 -18.27
N ARG A 1036 21.02 16.07 -17.57
CA ARG A 1036 21.72 14.93 -18.16
C ARG A 1036 21.75 13.75 -17.19
N ASP A 1037 21.23 12.59 -17.60
CA ASP A 1037 21.10 11.43 -16.70
C ASP A 1037 20.51 11.88 -15.34
N ASN A 1038 21.17 11.61 -14.21
CA ASN A 1038 20.71 12.01 -12.88
C ASN A 1038 21.34 13.31 -12.35
N ILE A 1039 21.78 14.21 -13.25
CA ILE A 1039 22.50 15.44 -12.89
C ILE A 1039 21.92 16.66 -13.61
N VAL A 1040 21.78 17.76 -12.87
CA VAL A 1040 21.57 19.10 -13.44
C VAL A 1040 22.81 19.94 -13.24
N SER A 1041 23.43 20.38 -14.34
CA SER A 1041 24.65 21.19 -14.38
C SER A 1041 24.33 22.64 -14.68
N LEU A 1042 24.96 23.59 -13.97
CA LEU A 1042 24.87 25.02 -14.24
C LEU A 1042 26.16 25.49 -14.92
N LEU A 1043 26.06 25.90 -16.18
CA LEU A 1043 27.16 26.44 -16.99
C LEU A 1043 27.02 27.97 -17.11
N THR A 1044 28.15 28.68 -17.12
CA THR A 1044 28.18 30.11 -17.48
C THR A 1044 28.98 30.32 -18.74
N LEU A 1045 28.44 31.13 -19.66
CA LEU A 1045 29.12 31.58 -20.86
C LEU A 1045 30.09 32.71 -20.53
N ASN A 1046 31.38 32.43 -20.72
CA ASN A 1046 32.43 33.46 -20.75
C ASN A 1046 32.62 33.94 -22.21
N THR A 1047 33.61 34.80 -22.48
CA THR A 1047 33.82 35.42 -23.81
C THR A 1047 33.77 34.47 -25.02
N SER A 1048 34.18 33.20 -24.89
CA SER A 1048 34.11 32.21 -25.97
C SER A 1048 34.18 30.76 -25.45
N SER A 1049 33.72 30.52 -24.22
CA SER A 1049 33.81 29.21 -23.58
C SER A 1049 32.82 29.06 -22.45
N LEU A 1050 32.21 27.87 -22.35
CA LEU A 1050 31.37 27.47 -21.24
C LEU A 1050 32.20 26.89 -20.09
N SER A 1051 31.85 27.23 -18.86
CA SER A 1051 32.42 26.64 -17.66
C SER A 1051 31.33 26.23 -16.69
N GLU A 1052 31.35 24.97 -16.25
CA GLU A 1052 30.48 24.47 -15.19
C GLU A 1052 30.82 25.12 -13.86
N GLN A 1053 29.82 25.78 -13.25
CA GLN A 1053 29.95 26.46 -11.96
C GLN A 1053 29.56 25.53 -10.81
N SER A 1054 28.48 24.77 -11.01
CA SER A 1054 27.89 23.89 -10.01
C SER A 1054 27.06 22.79 -10.67
N PHE A 1055 26.70 21.78 -9.88
CA PHE A 1055 25.76 20.74 -10.29
C PHE A 1055 25.02 20.19 -9.06
N ILE A 1056 23.86 19.59 -9.30
CA ILE A 1056 23.08 18.83 -8.31
C ILE A 1056 22.77 17.43 -8.85
N ASN A 1057 22.64 16.44 -7.96
CA ASN A 1057 22.22 15.09 -8.34
C ASN A 1057 20.70 15.02 -8.38
N GLN A 1058 20.11 15.50 -9.48
CA GLN A 1058 18.68 15.50 -9.72
C GLN A 1058 18.43 15.01 -11.15
N ASN A 1059 17.53 14.02 -11.30
CA ASN A 1059 17.02 13.63 -12.61
C ASN A 1059 15.93 14.63 -13.03
N CYS A 1060 15.98 15.09 -14.27
CA CYS A 1060 14.98 15.98 -14.87
C CYS A 1060 14.81 15.63 -16.35
N GLN A 1061 13.59 15.31 -16.77
CA GLN A 1061 13.26 15.22 -18.21
C GLN A 1061 12.92 16.59 -18.80
N TYR A 1062 12.31 17.48 -18.02
CA TYR A 1062 11.96 18.83 -18.47
C TYR A 1062 12.59 19.88 -17.57
N LEU A 1063 13.17 20.91 -18.18
CA LEU A 1063 13.69 22.10 -17.54
C LEU A 1063 13.02 23.34 -18.15
N THR A 1064 12.41 24.17 -17.30
CA THR A 1064 11.88 25.47 -17.69
C THR A 1064 12.16 26.54 -16.64
N LEU A 1065 12.15 27.80 -17.06
CA LEU A 1065 12.23 28.94 -16.15
C LEU A 1065 10.83 29.46 -15.88
N ILE A 1066 10.56 29.79 -14.62
CA ILE A 1066 9.26 30.30 -14.17
C ILE A 1066 9.53 31.33 -13.08
N ASN A 1067 8.69 32.36 -12.97
CA ASN A 1067 8.68 33.24 -11.80
C ASN A 1067 7.54 32.83 -10.86
N LYS A 1068 7.84 31.96 -9.90
CA LYS A 1068 6.88 31.40 -8.94
C LYS A 1068 6.64 32.30 -7.73
N ASP A 1069 7.35 33.40 -7.58
CA ASP A 1069 7.13 34.28 -6.44
C ASP A 1069 6.88 35.74 -6.86
N SER A 1070 7.10 36.67 -5.94
CA SER A 1070 6.81 38.10 -6.16
C SER A 1070 8.01 38.90 -6.61
N ASP A 1071 9.20 38.31 -6.59
CA ASP A 1071 10.40 38.98 -7.02
C ASP A 1071 10.58 38.85 -8.55
N ALA A 1072 11.67 39.40 -9.09
CA ALA A 1072 11.87 39.48 -10.54
C ALA A 1072 12.78 38.36 -11.08
N GLN A 1073 13.41 37.60 -10.20
CA GLN A 1073 14.30 36.49 -10.54
C GLN A 1073 13.43 35.28 -10.87
N GLN A 1074 13.81 34.57 -11.94
CA GLN A 1074 13.13 33.33 -12.30
C GLN A 1074 13.78 32.16 -11.59
N GLU A 1075 12.95 31.25 -11.08
CA GLU A 1075 13.37 29.95 -10.61
C GLU A 1075 13.48 28.96 -11.77
N LEU A 1076 14.30 27.93 -11.55
CA LEU A 1076 14.33 26.75 -12.40
C LEU A 1076 13.30 25.74 -11.91
N MET A 1077 12.37 25.36 -12.78
CA MET A 1077 11.53 24.20 -12.58
C MET A 1077 12.16 22.98 -13.26
N CYS A 1078 12.34 21.91 -12.48
CA CYS A 1078 12.78 20.60 -12.93
C CYS A 1078 11.65 19.59 -12.74
N ILE A 1079 11.33 18.84 -13.79
CA ILE A 1079 10.30 17.80 -13.75
C ILE A 1079 10.95 16.45 -14.02
N ASN A 1080 10.78 15.54 -13.08
CA ASN A 1080 11.09 14.12 -13.20
C ASN A 1080 9.78 13.35 -13.34
N THR A 1081 9.57 12.65 -14.44
CA THR A 1081 8.37 11.88 -14.75
C THR A 1081 8.73 10.41 -14.94
N ASP A 1082 7.95 9.53 -14.32
CA ASP A 1082 8.00 8.11 -14.61
C ASP A 1082 6.66 7.70 -15.23
N HIS A 1083 6.72 7.45 -16.54
CA HIS A 1083 5.59 7.07 -17.39
C HIS A 1083 5.07 5.67 -17.09
N TYR A 1084 5.86 4.83 -16.43
CA TYR A 1084 5.50 3.47 -16.06
C TYR A 1084 4.72 3.44 -14.75
N GLU A 1085 5.16 4.18 -13.73
CA GLU A 1085 4.42 4.29 -12.45
C GLU A 1085 3.27 5.32 -12.51
N ASN A 1086 3.15 6.05 -13.62
CA ASN A 1086 2.21 7.16 -13.82
C ASN A 1086 2.32 8.26 -12.74
N ASN A 1087 3.54 8.76 -12.51
CA ASN A 1087 3.84 9.78 -11.50
C ASN A 1087 4.85 10.81 -12.02
N SER A 1088 4.87 11.98 -11.41
CA SER A 1088 5.86 13.03 -11.68
C SER A 1088 6.19 13.79 -10.41
N ASP A 1089 7.47 14.11 -10.24
CA ASP A 1089 7.99 14.98 -9.20
C ASP A 1089 8.45 16.30 -9.82
N ILE A 1090 7.93 17.40 -9.29
CA ILE A 1090 8.23 18.76 -9.72
C ILE A 1090 9.08 19.41 -8.64
N TYR A 1091 10.29 19.82 -8.99
CA TYR A 1091 11.23 20.51 -8.11
C TYR A 1091 11.41 21.95 -8.58
N THR A 1092 11.39 22.89 -7.63
CA THR A 1092 11.65 24.31 -7.89
C THR A 1092 12.96 24.71 -7.24
N TYR A 1093 13.88 25.26 -8.02
CA TYR A 1093 15.21 25.67 -7.59
C TYR A 1093 15.43 27.16 -7.78
N GLU A 1094 15.93 27.80 -6.74
CA GLU A 1094 16.48 29.16 -6.79
C GLU A 1094 17.86 29.16 -7.45
N ILE A 1095 18.11 30.15 -8.31
CA ILE A 1095 19.42 30.35 -8.95
C ILE A 1095 20.18 31.42 -8.17
N ALA A 1096 20.75 31.03 -7.03
CA ALA A 1096 21.49 31.93 -6.15
C ALA A 1096 23.00 31.69 -6.25
N ASN A 1097 23.77 32.76 -6.50
CA ASN A 1097 25.24 32.72 -6.55
C ASN A 1097 25.82 31.62 -7.45
N LEU A 1098 25.20 31.38 -8.63
CA LEU A 1098 25.58 30.33 -9.59
C LEU A 1098 25.46 28.90 -9.02
N THR A 1099 24.58 28.71 -8.04
CA THR A 1099 24.19 27.41 -7.48
C THR A 1099 22.68 27.25 -7.51
N LEU A 1100 22.22 25.99 -7.59
CA LEU A 1100 20.80 25.64 -7.52
C LEU A 1100 20.46 25.27 -6.08
N VAL A 1101 19.50 25.98 -5.48
CA VAL A 1101 19.03 25.73 -4.12
C VAL A 1101 17.56 25.35 -4.17
N GLU A 1102 17.23 24.11 -3.78
CA GLU A 1102 15.84 23.65 -3.75
C GLU A 1102 15.00 24.53 -2.81
N LYS A 1103 13.87 25.01 -3.33
CA LYS A 1103 12.90 25.83 -2.59
C LYS A 1103 11.67 25.03 -2.22
N ASP A 1104 11.20 24.21 -3.15
CA ASP A 1104 9.95 23.48 -3.06
C ASP A 1104 10.00 22.24 -3.95
N SER A 1105 9.30 21.19 -3.54
CA SER A 1105 9.10 20.00 -4.34
C SER A 1105 7.72 19.40 -4.12
N LYS A 1106 7.13 18.88 -5.20
CA LYS A 1106 5.77 18.32 -5.20
C LYS A 1106 5.66 17.12 -6.12
N SER A 1107 5.16 16.02 -5.57
CA SER A 1107 4.78 14.84 -6.35
C SER A 1107 3.32 14.92 -6.80
N ILE A 1108 3.08 14.56 -8.06
CA ILE A 1108 1.75 14.37 -8.64
C ILE A 1108 1.60 12.93 -9.16
N LYS A 1109 0.40 12.36 -9.03
CA LYS A 1109 0.10 10.98 -9.45
C LYS A 1109 -0.30 10.89 -10.93
N ARG A 1110 0.48 11.53 -11.79
CA ARG A 1110 0.33 11.59 -13.25
C ARG A 1110 1.69 11.77 -13.89
N SER A 1111 1.87 11.26 -15.10
CA SER A 1111 3.07 11.53 -15.89
C SER A 1111 2.91 12.77 -16.75
N ILE A 1112 3.94 13.63 -16.79
CA ILE A 1112 3.99 14.84 -17.61
C ILE A 1112 4.75 14.56 -18.92
N TYR A 1113 4.22 15.04 -20.05
CA TYR A 1113 4.84 14.96 -21.39
C TYR A 1113 5.30 16.31 -21.94
N GLY A 1114 4.80 17.41 -21.37
CA GLY A 1114 5.18 18.75 -21.81
C GLY A 1114 4.73 19.80 -20.82
N ILE A 1115 5.39 20.96 -20.85
CA ILE A 1115 5.10 22.09 -19.98
C ILE A 1115 5.20 23.40 -20.78
N ALA A 1116 4.29 24.33 -20.50
CA ALA A 1116 4.36 25.72 -20.95
C ALA A 1116 3.99 26.66 -19.80
N ILE A 1117 4.62 27.84 -19.73
CA ILE A 1117 4.37 28.79 -18.64
C ILE A 1117 3.09 29.59 -18.91
N ASP A 1118 2.31 29.88 -17.87
CA ASP A 1118 1.18 30.81 -17.97
C ASP A 1118 1.70 32.26 -17.93
N GLU A 1119 1.83 32.86 -19.11
CA GLU A 1119 2.34 34.23 -19.29
C GLU A 1119 1.31 35.33 -19.03
N THR A 1120 0.12 35.00 -18.50
CA THR A 1120 -0.89 36.01 -18.13
C THR A 1120 -0.40 36.98 -17.06
N THR A 1121 0.56 36.55 -16.23
CA THR A 1121 1.26 37.38 -15.24
C THR A 1121 2.78 37.28 -15.40
N SER A 1122 3.51 38.27 -14.89
CA SER A 1122 4.99 38.29 -14.91
C SER A 1122 5.64 37.78 -13.61
N SER A 1123 4.83 37.40 -12.62
CA SER A 1123 5.22 36.97 -11.27
C SER A 1123 4.09 36.13 -10.68
N ASN A 1124 4.39 35.21 -9.76
CA ASN A 1124 3.44 34.22 -9.23
C ASN A 1124 2.78 33.42 -10.36
N GLN A 1125 3.58 33.01 -11.35
CA GLN A 1125 3.12 32.35 -12.55
C GLN A 1125 2.65 30.93 -12.25
N GLY A 1126 1.51 30.56 -12.85
CA GLY A 1126 1.13 29.17 -13.03
C GLY A 1126 1.76 28.59 -14.30
N TYR A 1127 1.33 27.40 -14.67
CA TYR A 1127 1.82 26.74 -15.88
C TYR A 1127 0.81 25.71 -16.39
N PHE A 1128 0.94 25.34 -17.65
CA PHE A 1128 0.17 24.30 -18.31
C PHE A 1128 1.05 23.07 -18.47
N VAL A 1129 0.46 21.88 -18.30
CA VAL A 1129 1.13 20.61 -18.58
C VAL A 1129 0.26 19.71 -19.44
N ALA A 1130 0.89 18.95 -20.32
CA ALA A 1130 0.25 17.81 -20.98
C ALA A 1130 0.53 16.56 -20.13
N VAL A 1131 -0.52 15.88 -19.67
CA VAL A 1131 -0.42 14.76 -18.73
C VAL A 1131 -1.08 13.50 -19.25
N GLN A 1132 -0.60 12.36 -18.75
CA GLN A 1132 -1.29 11.09 -18.84
C GLN A 1132 -2.03 10.78 -17.54
N VAL A 1133 -3.24 10.24 -17.68
CA VAL A 1133 -4.06 9.73 -16.60
C VAL A 1133 -4.37 8.27 -16.89
N GLY A 1134 -4.03 7.38 -15.95
CA GLY A 1134 -4.16 5.93 -16.12
C GLY A 1134 -2.80 5.24 -16.34
N GLN A 1135 -2.79 3.93 -16.11
CA GLN A 1135 -1.59 3.10 -16.23
C GLN A 1135 -1.50 2.53 -17.67
N ALA A 1136 -0.37 2.72 -18.35
CA ALA A 1136 -0.17 2.35 -19.77
C ALA A 1136 -0.09 0.83 -20.04
N TYR A 1137 -0.43 -0.02 -19.08
CA TYR A 1137 -0.04 -1.43 -19.05
C TYR A 1137 -0.79 -2.37 -20.01
N TYR A 1138 -2.01 -2.02 -20.42
CA TYR A 1138 -2.93 -2.97 -21.06
C TYR A 1138 -3.27 -2.61 -22.51
N SER A 1139 -3.49 -1.33 -22.82
CA SER A 1139 -3.79 -0.85 -24.18
C SER A 1139 -3.80 0.69 -24.27
N GLU A 1140 -3.71 1.25 -25.48
CA GLU A 1140 -4.01 2.69 -25.74
C GLU A 1140 -5.46 3.06 -25.38
N GLU A 1141 -6.36 2.08 -25.26
CA GLU A 1141 -7.78 2.28 -24.97
C GLU A 1141 -7.99 2.75 -23.51
N ASP A 1142 -7.12 2.33 -22.60
CA ASP A 1142 -7.20 2.61 -21.15
C ASP A 1142 -6.40 3.84 -20.69
N THR A 1143 -5.75 4.54 -21.61
CA THR A 1143 -4.82 5.65 -21.29
C THR A 1143 -5.38 6.98 -21.79
N ASP A 1144 -5.63 7.93 -20.90
CA ASP A 1144 -6.15 9.26 -21.25
C ASP A 1144 -5.08 10.34 -21.19
N TYR A 1145 -5.15 11.30 -22.12
CA TYR A 1145 -4.22 12.42 -22.19
C TYR A 1145 -4.97 13.73 -22.06
N HIS A 1146 -4.45 14.66 -21.26
CA HIS A 1146 -5.12 15.93 -21.00
C HIS A 1146 -4.13 17.09 -20.97
N ILE A 1147 -4.64 18.31 -21.18
CA ILE A 1147 -3.96 19.53 -20.76
C ILE A 1147 -4.51 19.91 -19.38
N GLU A 1148 -3.61 20.22 -18.45
CA GLU A 1148 -3.94 20.73 -17.13
C GLU A 1148 -3.31 22.10 -16.90
N LYS A 1149 -4.08 23.00 -16.28
CA LYS A 1149 -3.53 24.23 -15.73
C LYS A 1149 -3.21 24.03 -14.26
N HIS A 1150 -2.00 24.40 -13.86
CA HIS A 1150 -1.54 24.39 -12.48
C HIS A 1150 -1.33 25.81 -11.96
N ASP A 1151 -1.64 26.02 -10.68
CA ASP A 1151 -1.29 27.25 -9.96
C ASP A 1151 0.19 27.29 -9.57
N VAL A 1152 0.59 28.40 -8.95
CA VAL A 1152 1.95 28.64 -8.45
C VAL A 1152 2.45 27.57 -7.44
N ASN A 1153 1.52 26.95 -6.71
CA ASN A 1153 1.77 25.87 -5.76
C ASN A 1153 1.62 24.48 -6.40
N SER A 1154 1.62 24.44 -7.75
CA SER A 1154 1.48 23.22 -8.54
C SER A 1154 0.18 22.44 -8.27
N ASN A 1155 -0.90 23.08 -7.78
CA ASN A 1155 -2.22 22.44 -7.70
C ASN A 1155 -2.93 22.55 -9.05
N VAL A 1156 -3.64 21.49 -9.44
CA VAL A 1156 -4.48 21.52 -10.65
C VAL A 1156 -5.63 22.50 -10.43
N ILE A 1157 -5.83 23.41 -11.38
CA ILE A 1157 -6.95 24.35 -11.44
C ILE A 1157 -8.05 23.78 -12.34
N TRP A 1158 -7.66 23.29 -13.51
CA TRP A 1158 -8.57 22.68 -14.47
C TRP A 1158 -7.87 21.67 -15.37
N ARG A 1159 -8.68 20.82 -16.02
CA ARG A 1159 -8.29 19.79 -16.98
C ARG A 1159 -9.17 19.83 -18.24
N SER A 1160 -8.58 19.66 -19.41
CA SER A 1160 -9.30 19.48 -20.69
C SER A 1160 -10.07 18.15 -20.76
N PRO A 1161 -10.93 17.91 -21.75
CA PRO A 1161 -11.35 16.57 -22.12
C PRO A 1161 -10.16 15.71 -22.54
N SER A 1162 -10.35 14.39 -22.64
CA SER A 1162 -9.29 13.47 -23.09
C SER A 1162 -8.98 13.73 -24.56
N LEU A 1163 -7.71 13.96 -24.87
CA LEU A 1163 -7.17 14.30 -26.19
C LEU A 1163 -6.80 13.03 -26.97
N ILE A 1164 -6.75 13.14 -28.30
CA ILE A 1164 -6.32 12.03 -29.17
C ILE A 1164 -4.80 12.01 -29.32
N GLY A 1165 -4.22 10.85 -29.03
CA GLY A 1165 -2.80 10.56 -29.17
C GLY A 1165 -1.97 10.97 -27.96
N GLN A 1166 -0.81 10.33 -27.81
CA GLN A 1166 0.18 10.66 -26.80
C GLN A 1166 0.83 12.01 -27.13
N PRO A 1167 0.84 12.99 -26.21
CA PRO A 1167 1.54 14.25 -26.39
C PRO A 1167 3.01 14.05 -26.74
N SER A 1168 3.50 14.79 -27.75
CA SER A 1168 4.92 14.78 -28.09
C SER A 1168 5.71 15.51 -26.99
N GLU A 1169 6.92 15.02 -26.68
CA GLU A 1169 7.79 15.67 -25.69
C GLU A 1169 8.06 17.14 -26.07
N GLN A 1170 7.90 18.06 -25.11
CA GLN A 1170 8.00 19.52 -25.33
C GLN A 1170 7.06 20.10 -26.41
N GLY A 1171 6.03 19.34 -26.81
CA GLY A 1171 5.07 19.75 -27.84
C GLY A 1171 4.03 20.75 -27.35
N LEU A 1172 3.93 21.02 -26.05
CA LEU A 1172 3.03 22.03 -25.50
C LEU A 1172 3.69 23.40 -25.56
N LYS A 1173 3.05 24.37 -26.23
CA LYS A 1173 3.42 25.78 -26.23
C LYS A 1173 2.23 26.61 -25.74
N ALA A 1174 2.52 27.71 -25.06
CA ALA A 1174 1.53 28.68 -24.63
C ALA A 1174 2.02 30.09 -24.97
N ARG A 1175 1.09 30.98 -25.28
CA ARG A 1175 1.36 32.43 -25.36
C ARG A 1175 0.15 33.20 -24.86
N TYR A 1176 0.37 34.45 -24.45
CA TYR A 1176 -0.72 35.36 -24.10
C TYR A 1176 -0.80 36.54 -25.07
N SER A 1177 -1.99 36.78 -25.60
CA SER A 1177 -2.30 37.93 -26.44
C SER A 1177 -3.37 38.79 -25.79
N SER A 1178 -3.15 40.11 -25.73
CA SER A 1178 -4.14 41.06 -25.19
C SER A 1178 -5.49 41.05 -25.92
N ASN A 1179 -5.52 40.61 -27.18
CA ASN A 1179 -6.74 40.57 -28.00
C ASN A 1179 -7.43 39.21 -27.97
N LYS A 1180 -6.66 38.10 -27.84
CA LYS A 1180 -7.18 36.72 -27.95
C LYS A 1180 -7.20 35.96 -26.63
N GLY A 1181 -6.50 36.43 -25.60
CA GLY A 1181 -6.33 35.67 -24.35
C GLY A 1181 -5.16 34.70 -24.42
N VAL A 1182 -5.29 33.57 -23.73
CA VAL A 1182 -4.28 32.50 -23.73
C VAL A 1182 -4.50 31.63 -24.96
N GLU A 1183 -3.47 31.46 -25.78
CA GLU A 1183 -3.46 30.54 -26.91
C GLU A 1183 -2.52 29.37 -26.56
N LEU A 1184 -2.97 28.13 -26.79
CA LEU A 1184 -2.16 26.92 -26.64
C LEU A 1184 -1.97 26.22 -27.98
N MET A 1185 -0.78 25.67 -28.17
CA MET A 1185 -0.46 24.74 -29.25
C MET A 1185 0.00 23.44 -28.63
N LEU A 1186 -0.52 22.33 -29.15
CA LEU A 1186 -0.09 21.01 -28.74
C LEU A 1186 0.08 20.12 -29.97
N SER A 1187 1.11 19.28 -29.95
CA SER A 1187 1.23 18.15 -30.86
C SER A 1187 1.18 16.84 -30.09
N THR A 1188 0.53 15.84 -30.67
CA THR A 1188 0.57 14.45 -30.23
C THR A 1188 1.18 13.59 -31.33
N ASN A 1189 1.37 12.31 -31.10
CA ASN A 1189 1.70 11.36 -32.17
C ASN A 1189 0.54 11.15 -33.17
N LYS A 1190 -0.64 11.74 -32.94
CA LYS A 1190 -1.82 11.57 -33.78
C LYS A 1190 -2.42 12.85 -34.36
N ALA A 1191 -2.21 14.00 -33.72
CA ALA A 1191 -2.86 15.23 -34.11
C ALA A 1191 -2.07 16.48 -33.72
N MET A 1192 -2.38 17.58 -34.39
CA MET A 1192 -1.91 18.94 -34.16
C MET A 1192 -3.08 19.78 -33.69
N TYR A 1193 -2.93 20.47 -32.56
CA TYR A 1193 -3.97 21.24 -31.89
C TYR A 1193 -3.61 22.71 -31.83
N LEU A 1194 -4.59 23.56 -32.13
CA LEU A 1194 -4.62 24.98 -31.77
C LEU A 1194 -5.86 25.25 -30.91
N ILE A 1195 -5.62 25.72 -29.69
CA ILE A 1195 -6.65 26.01 -28.70
C ILE A 1195 -6.55 27.51 -28.41
N ASN A 1196 -7.62 28.24 -28.71
CA ASN A 1196 -7.64 29.71 -28.66
C ASN A 1196 -8.68 30.24 -27.67
#